data_AF-A0A971LWF7-F1
#
_entry.id   AF-A0A971LWF7-F1
#
_cell.length_a   1.000
_cell.length_b   1.000
_cell.length_c   1.000
_cell.angle_alpha   90.00
_cell.angle_beta   90.00
_cell.angle_gamma   90.00
#
_symmetry.space_group_name_H-M   'P 1'
#
loop_
_entity.id
_entity.type
_entity.pdbx_description
1 polymer ?
#
loop_
_entity_poly.entity_id
_entity_poly.type
_entity_poly.pdbx_seq_one_letter_code
_entity_poly.pdbx_strand_id
1 'polypeptide(L)'
;MIGFLRGNNKEEENILKEENPIKKGDSIGDLGILKKYQQNVVERLVNKIDEAAFATDNLIKITYYLADHVEIQMDSINNVIEEIEQYSALAEEVYANTENSRQIALDTLDIAYTGNDAVNDSIRAMEEIERSVTLVKDVVNSLNEKSKRIDQMLKVIDDISRNTNLLALNAAIEAARAGEAGRGFAVVADEVKKLADNSASSAKQISQTIKEIDEEIMNTAKAMDDSMVKIKEGMNIANNTMLVFEKIITAVNSTTKVIEEINDAISKQTENLENIIRCTGDMTDNSNKVISLVDIASLNTQYTKTSLDMLSEVSRDLKRISDKLINVIDDGEDVETVLNIAINSKPLTFDPHDMVDQDTAIILSNVYGSLLYVGSSGEASPGVAKSWYVEEDGVTWVFSLRKGAKFHNGREITAEDIKYSYERLMDPKLKCPNASFMEHIEGAVDYMKGKANEVTGIKVLDKYRLSIKLTSPYSGFLLNLGQFYTCILDKEDVERGKLTGCGPYILEEATDEYCVLRGFKDYFGGAPYIDMVVVNYRDENIAKAFIEGKYDLITVNSKEDLSTIRNKADANIDLFDVMGTFYVGFNLEGNSLFGKSKEARHALNYGINRKRIIDEILGDLGEEARGPVPPTIVPWDGLPAYSYSIPKAKEILTQEGLYTSARPIKILLRDEPENALFYRISDYVIRDLNELGIKTEIIKVSSQDYLKLEFLATCDIFIGRWIADTGDPDNFLQPNFDYDSLMNFTRYNNPQVMELMDRAKEIINPNKKIELYNEIQNAIMEDCPWIPLYHPKNAIVSRKNIAGARINPLGFINYENILKQ
;
A
#
# COMPACT_ATOMS: atom_id res chain seq x y z
N MET A 1 6.89 3.38 -35.96
CA MET A 1 6.84 2.59 -37.21
C MET A 1 5.69 3.14 -38.05
N ILE A 2 5.93 4.30 -38.67
CA ILE A 2 4.95 5.08 -39.45
C ILE A 2 5.44 5.06 -40.90
N GLY A 3 4.62 4.54 -41.80
CA GLY A 3 4.89 4.63 -43.23
C GLY A 3 4.43 3.42 -44.01
N PHE A 4 3.12 3.23 -44.14
CA PHE A 4 2.52 2.54 -45.29
C PHE A 4 1.04 2.86 -45.27
N LEU A 5 0.60 3.76 -46.17
CA LEU A 5 -0.76 3.88 -46.74
C LEU A 5 -0.81 5.18 -47.58
N ARG A 6 -0.18 5.12 -48.76
CA ARG A 6 -0.46 6.01 -49.90
C ARG A 6 -0.47 5.16 -51.17
N GLY A 7 -1.61 5.17 -51.86
CA GLY A 7 -1.93 4.41 -53.08
C GLY A 7 -3.20 3.59 -52.83
N ASN A 8 -4.33 3.73 -53.52
CA ASN A 8 -4.62 4.29 -54.83
C ASN A 8 -6.01 4.96 -54.81
N ASN A 9 -6.09 6.26 -55.11
CA ASN A 9 -7.32 6.90 -55.57
C ASN A 9 -7.29 6.90 -57.10
N LYS A 10 -7.99 5.94 -57.73
CA LYS A 10 -8.43 5.98 -59.15
C LYS A 10 -9.16 4.69 -59.51
N GLU A 11 -10.34 4.47 -58.93
CA GLU A 11 -11.31 3.49 -59.47
C GLU A 11 -12.71 3.64 -58.84
N GLU A 12 -13.21 4.88 -58.66
CA GLU A 12 -14.60 5.11 -58.23
C GLU A 12 -15.22 6.27 -59.01
N GLU A 13 -15.31 6.14 -60.34
CA GLU A 13 -16.12 7.01 -61.19
C GLU A 13 -16.54 6.23 -62.43
N ASN A 14 -17.57 5.35 -62.30
CA ASN A 14 -18.49 4.96 -63.39
C ASN A 14 -19.47 3.82 -63.00
N ILE A 15 -20.27 3.98 -61.94
CA ILE A 15 -21.43 3.08 -61.73
C ILE A 15 -22.65 3.87 -61.25
N LEU A 16 -23.08 4.85 -62.03
CA LEU A 16 -24.41 5.45 -61.89
C LEU A 16 -24.94 5.83 -63.27
N LYS A 17 -25.46 4.84 -63.99
CA LYS A 17 -26.45 4.99 -65.06
C LYS A 17 -26.88 3.61 -65.56
N GLU A 18 -27.92 3.07 -64.94
CA GLU A 18 -28.90 2.20 -65.59
C GLU A 18 -30.11 2.05 -64.65
N GLU A 19 -31.11 2.93 -64.84
CA GLU A 19 -32.46 2.70 -64.31
C GLU A 19 -33.07 1.54 -65.08
N ASN A 20 -33.09 0.35 -64.47
CA ASN A 20 -33.93 -0.76 -64.92
C ASN A 20 -35.17 -0.82 -64.02
N PRO A 21 -36.40 -0.82 -64.58
CA PRO A 21 -37.62 -0.91 -63.79
C PRO A 21 -37.73 -2.34 -63.21
N ILE A 22 -37.59 -2.45 -61.89
CA ILE A 22 -37.69 -3.73 -61.15
C ILE A 22 -39.11 -4.28 -61.32
N LYS A 23 -39.21 -5.48 -61.93
CA LYS A 23 -40.45 -6.26 -61.98
C LYS A 23 -40.78 -6.76 -60.56
N LYS A 24 -41.98 -6.42 -60.09
CA LYS A 24 -42.61 -6.76 -58.78
C LYS A 24 -42.77 -8.28 -58.47
N GLY A 25 -42.10 -9.19 -59.17
CA GLY A 25 -42.29 -10.64 -59.08
C GLY A 25 -41.16 -11.43 -58.40
N ASP A 26 -39.95 -10.89 -58.29
CA ASP A 26 -38.77 -11.56 -57.68
C ASP A 26 -38.50 -11.13 -56.21
N SER A 27 -39.24 -10.15 -55.69
CA SER A 27 -38.93 -9.49 -54.41
C SER A 27 -39.07 -10.40 -53.17
N ILE A 28 -39.85 -11.48 -53.24
CA ILE A 28 -40.06 -12.39 -52.09
C ILE A 28 -38.87 -13.34 -51.90
N GLY A 29 -38.20 -13.75 -53.00
CA GLY A 29 -37.00 -14.59 -52.95
C GLY A 29 -35.79 -13.84 -52.39
N ASP A 30 -35.60 -12.60 -52.83
CA ASP A 30 -34.54 -11.71 -52.35
C ASP A 30 -34.73 -11.33 -50.87
N LEU A 31 -35.99 -11.12 -50.43
CA LEU A 31 -36.30 -10.88 -49.02
C LEU A 31 -35.96 -12.09 -48.12
N GLY A 32 -36.22 -13.31 -48.59
CA GLY A 32 -35.87 -14.54 -47.86
C GLY A 32 -34.36 -14.72 -47.68
N ILE A 33 -33.58 -14.32 -48.69
CA ILE A 33 -32.10 -14.32 -48.63
C ILE A 33 -31.59 -13.23 -47.69
N LEU A 34 -32.14 -12.00 -47.79
CA LEU A 34 -31.79 -10.88 -46.90
C LEU A 34 -32.12 -11.21 -45.43
N LYS A 35 -33.28 -11.82 -45.17
CA LYS A 35 -33.66 -12.38 -43.85
C LYS A 35 -32.62 -13.36 -43.33
N LYS A 36 -32.20 -14.33 -44.15
CA LYS A 36 -31.19 -15.33 -43.77
C LYS A 36 -29.84 -14.67 -43.49
N TYR A 37 -29.42 -13.69 -44.30
CA TYR A 37 -28.18 -12.94 -44.09
C TYR A 37 -28.22 -12.10 -42.82
N GLN A 38 -29.34 -11.42 -42.55
CA GLN A 38 -29.52 -10.66 -41.32
C GLN A 38 -29.43 -11.56 -40.08
N GLN A 39 -30.14 -12.69 -40.05
CA GLN A 39 -30.07 -13.65 -38.93
C GLN A 39 -28.64 -14.15 -38.72
N ASN A 40 -27.93 -14.50 -39.79
CA ASN A 40 -26.53 -14.92 -39.71
C ASN A 40 -25.59 -13.80 -39.22
N VAL A 41 -25.83 -12.55 -39.60
CA VAL A 41 -25.03 -11.39 -39.16
C VAL A 41 -25.26 -11.13 -37.67
N VAL A 42 -26.50 -11.18 -37.20
CA VAL A 42 -26.83 -11.02 -35.78
C VAL A 42 -26.23 -12.15 -34.95
N GLU A 43 -26.37 -13.40 -35.37
CA GLU A 43 -25.77 -14.55 -34.68
C GLU A 43 -24.24 -14.46 -34.63
N ARG A 44 -23.60 -14.04 -35.74
CA ARG A 44 -22.16 -13.76 -35.77
C ARG A 44 -21.76 -12.62 -34.84
N LEU A 45 -22.58 -11.58 -34.72
CA LEU A 45 -22.33 -10.44 -33.83
C LEU A 45 -22.39 -10.89 -32.37
N VAL A 46 -23.43 -11.64 -31.95
CA VAL A 46 -23.53 -12.21 -30.60
C VAL A 46 -22.30 -13.06 -30.28
N ASN A 47 -21.93 -13.99 -31.16
CA ASN A 47 -20.76 -14.86 -30.93
C ASN A 47 -19.46 -14.04 -30.79
N LYS A 48 -19.30 -12.95 -31.55
CA LYS A 48 -18.11 -12.08 -31.45
C LYS A 48 -18.08 -11.25 -30.18
N ILE A 49 -19.24 -10.82 -29.69
CA ILE A 49 -19.36 -10.16 -28.39
C ILE A 49 -18.99 -11.13 -27.27
N ASP A 50 -19.50 -12.37 -27.32
CA ASP A 50 -19.17 -13.40 -26.31
C ASP A 50 -17.67 -13.74 -26.30
N GLU A 51 -17.04 -13.86 -27.48
CA GLU A 51 -15.58 -14.04 -27.59
C GLU A 51 -14.80 -12.87 -26.94
N ALA A 52 -15.23 -11.63 -27.20
CA ALA A 52 -14.60 -10.45 -26.61
C ALA A 52 -14.86 -10.36 -25.10
N ALA A 53 -16.04 -10.77 -24.63
CA ALA A 53 -16.38 -10.80 -23.20
C ALA A 53 -15.50 -11.80 -22.45
N PHE A 54 -15.27 -12.97 -23.04
CA PHE A 54 -14.33 -13.96 -22.49
C PHE A 54 -12.89 -13.43 -22.43
N ALA A 55 -12.42 -12.74 -23.47
CA ALA A 55 -11.10 -12.13 -23.46
C ALA A 55 -10.97 -11.06 -22.36
N THR A 56 -12.04 -10.29 -22.16
CA THR A 56 -12.12 -9.26 -21.12
C THR A 56 -12.11 -9.87 -19.71
N ASP A 57 -12.84 -10.96 -19.47
CA ASP A 57 -12.79 -11.67 -18.17
C ASP A 57 -11.38 -12.19 -17.85
N ASN A 58 -10.60 -12.59 -18.87
CA ASN A 58 -9.21 -12.98 -18.67
C ASN A 58 -8.31 -11.78 -18.35
N LEU A 59 -8.53 -10.63 -18.99
CA LEU A 59 -7.82 -9.39 -18.65
C LEU A 59 -8.07 -8.97 -17.20
N ILE A 60 -9.31 -9.09 -16.72
CA ILE A 60 -9.66 -8.82 -15.32
C ILE A 60 -8.83 -9.70 -14.38
N LYS A 61 -8.75 -11.01 -14.66
CA LYS A 61 -7.91 -11.93 -13.87
C LYS A 61 -6.42 -11.56 -13.90
N ILE A 62 -5.91 -11.16 -15.06
CA ILE A 62 -4.51 -10.74 -15.21
C ILE A 62 -4.23 -9.48 -14.38
N THR A 63 -5.14 -8.49 -14.37
CA THR A 63 -4.98 -7.29 -13.54
C THR A 63 -4.96 -7.63 -12.05
N TYR A 64 -5.78 -8.58 -11.60
CA TYR A 64 -5.72 -9.10 -10.22
C TYR A 64 -4.35 -9.76 -9.92
N TYR A 65 -3.85 -10.61 -10.81
CA TYR A 65 -2.53 -11.24 -10.62
C TYR A 65 -1.38 -10.23 -10.62
N LEU A 66 -1.46 -9.19 -11.45
CA LEU A 66 -0.46 -8.11 -11.44
C LEU A 66 -0.45 -7.36 -10.11
N ALA A 67 -1.62 -7.03 -9.56
CA ALA A 67 -1.72 -6.36 -8.26
C ALA A 67 -1.02 -7.19 -7.16
N ASP A 68 -1.31 -8.49 -7.11
CA ASP A 68 -0.71 -9.42 -6.13
C ASP A 68 0.82 -9.51 -6.28
N HIS A 69 1.31 -9.62 -7.52
CA HIS A 69 2.75 -9.72 -7.79
C HIS A 69 3.53 -8.45 -7.43
N VAL A 70 2.94 -7.27 -7.63
CA VAL A 70 3.62 -6.01 -7.24
C VAL A 70 3.73 -5.91 -5.72
N GLU A 71 2.75 -6.44 -5.00
CA GLU A 71 2.78 -6.44 -3.55
C GLU A 71 3.83 -7.40 -2.98
N ILE A 72 3.91 -8.62 -3.53
CA ILE A 72 5.01 -9.56 -3.23
C ILE A 72 6.38 -8.90 -3.50
N GLN A 73 6.47 -8.09 -4.57
CA GLN A 73 7.66 -7.36 -4.90
C GLN A 73 7.98 -6.25 -3.88
N MET A 74 6.98 -5.50 -3.41
CA MET A 74 7.14 -4.49 -2.34
C MET A 74 7.66 -5.12 -1.05
N ASP A 75 7.07 -6.24 -0.62
CA ASP A 75 7.53 -6.97 0.57
C ASP A 75 8.98 -7.45 0.42
N SER A 76 9.33 -7.92 -0.78
CA SER A 76 10.70 -8.33 -1.09
C SER A 76 11.69 -7.15 -1.05
N ILE A 77 11.27 -5.96 -1.49
CA ILE A 77 12.09 -4.73 -1.42
C ILE A 77 12.31 -4.32 0.05
N ASN A 78 11.27 -4.38 0.89
CA ASN A 78 11.38 -4.07 2.31
C ASN A 78 12.37 -5.02 3.01
N ASN A 79 12.31 -6.31 2.72
CA ASN A 79 13.28 -7.28 3.25
C ASN A 79 14.72 -6.96 2.83
N VAL A 80 14.93 -6.47 1.59
CA VAL A 80 16.26 -6.05 1.13
C VAL A 80 16.73 -4.80 1.89
N ILE A 81 15.84 -3.87 2.22
CA ILE A 81 16.16 -2.68 3.02
C ILE A 81 16.61 -3.09 4.43
N GLU A 82 15.89 -3.99 5.09
CA GLU A 82 16.26 -4.50 6.43
C GLU A 82 17.64 -5.18 6.42
N GLU A 83 17.95 -5.97 5.40
CA GLU A 83 19.27 -6.60 5.24
C GLU A 83 20.38 -5.56 5.05
N ILE A 84 20.15 -4.49 4.28
CA ILE A 84 21.14 -3.41 4.09
C ILE A 84 21.45 -2.71 5.41
N GLU A 85 20.45 -2.45 6.25
CA GLU A 85 20.66 -1.84 7.56
C GLU A 85 21.58 -2.69 8.44
N GLN A 86 21.38 -4.01 8.45
CA GLN A 86 22.26 -4.95 9.15
C GLN A 86 23.69 -4.95 8.57
N TYR A 87 23.83 -4.92 7.25
CA TYR A 87 25.13 -4.84 6.59
C TYR A 87 25.88 -3.54 6.88
N SER A 88 25.17 -2.41 6.98
CA SER A 88 25.76 -1.11 7.32
C SER A 88 26.30 -1.12 8.76
N ALA A 89 25.52 -1.66 9.70
CA ALA A 89 25.96 -1.81 11.08
C ALA A 89 27.19 -2.71 11.20
N LEU A 90 27.23 -3.82 10.45
CA LEU A 90 28.39 -4.71 10.40
C LEU A 90 29.62 -4.01 9.80
N ALA A 91 29.45 -3.22 8.74
CA ALA A 91 30.55 -2.47 8.14
C ALA A 91 31.19 -1.48 9.12
N GLU A 92 30.38 -0.75 9.89
CA GLU A 92 30.86 0.13 10.96
C GLU A 92 31.60 -0.63 12.06
N GLU A 93 31.09 -1.80 12.48
CA GLU A 93 31.75 -2.65 13.47
C GLU A 93 33.13 -3.13 13.00
N VAL A 94 33.23 -3.62 11.75
CA VAL A 94 34.51 -4.06 11.18
C VAL A 94 35.47 -2.88 11.05
N TYR A 95 34.99 -1.69 10.68
CA TYR A 95 35.81 -0.48 10.62
C TYR A 95 36.38 -0.10 12.00
N ALA A 96 35.55 -0.15 13.05
CA ALA A 96 36.02 0.11 14.41
C ALA A 96 37.06 -0.92 14.88
N ASN A 97 36.86 -2.20 14.56
CA ASN A 97 37.76 -3.29 14.94
C ASN A 97 39.11 -3.21 14.22
N THR A 98 39.12 -2.83 12.94
CA THR A 98 40.33 -2.65 12.14
C THR A 98 41.12 -1.44 12.59
N GLU A 99 40.47 -0.34 12.95
CA GLU A 99 41.11 0.84 13.50
C GLU A 99 41.76 0.57 14.86
N ASN A 100 41.08 -0.18 15.74
CA ASN A 100 41.67 -0.65 16.99
C ASN A 100 42.89 -1.58 16.73
N SER A 101 42.76 -2.51 15.80
CA SER A 101 43.86 -3.40 15.40
C SER A 101 45.06 -2.62 14.85
N ARG A 102 44.82 -1.52 14.12
CA ARG A 102 45.84 -0.63 13.59
C ARG A 102 46.62 0.04 14.72
N GLN A 103 45.92 0.53 15.74
CA GLN A 103 46.55 1.13 16.90
C GLN A 103 47.44 0.13 17.65
N ILE A 104 46.93 -1.09 17.90
CA ILE A 104 47.70 -2.15 18.54
C ILE A 104 48.95 -2.52 17.73
N ALA A 105 48.85 -2.57 16.40
CA ALA A 105 49.98 -2.83 15.53
C ALA A 105 51.05 -1.72 15.64
N LEU A 106 50.64 -0.45 15.63
CA LEU A 106 51.55 0.69 15.80
C LEU A 106 52.27 0.66 17.15
N ASP A 107 51.54 0.40 18.25
CA ASP A 107 52.11 0.28 19.58
C ASP A 107 53.11 -0.89 19.67
N THR A 108 52.79 -2.02 19.03
CA THR A 108 53.68 -3.19 18.97
C THR A 108 54.94 -2.89 18.16
N LEU A 109 54.82 -2.10 17.08
CA LEU A 109 55.94 -1.67 16.26
C LEU A 109 56.92 -0.80 17.07
N ASP A 110 56.39 0.16 17.85
CA ASP A 110 57.18 1.04 18.71
C ASP A 110 57.94 0.25 19.80
N ILE A 111 57.26 -0.72 20.43
CA ILE A 111 57.89 -1.63 21.40
C ILE A 111 58.99 -2.48 20.72
N ALA A 112 58.75 -2.97 19.51
CA ALA A 112 59.73 -3.77 18.78
C ALA A 112 60.96 -2.95 18.38
N TYR A 113 60.80 -1.69 17.97
CA TYR A 113 61.91 -0.78 17.71
C TYR A 113 62.70 -0.49 18.99
N THR A 114 62.02 -0.18 20.08
CA THR A 114 62.66 0.06 21.38
C THR A 114 63.45 -1.18 21.85
N GLY A 115 62.88 -2.37 21.66
CA GLY A 115 63.55 -3.64 21.96
C GLY A 115 64.77 -3.89 21.07
N ASN A 116 64.67 -3.59 19.78
CA ASN A 116 65.78 -3.70 18.83
C ASN A 116 66.93 -2.76 19.21
N ASP A 117 66.63 -1.51 19.56
CA ASP A 117 67.63 -0.52 19.98
C ASP A 117 68.33 -0.93 21.28
N ALA A 118 67.59 -1.44 22.28
CA ALA A 118 68.15 -1.93 23.54
C ALA A 118 69.09 -3.13 23.33
N VAL A 119 68.78 -4.02 22.39
CA VAL A 119 69.68 -5.12 22.01
C VAL A 119 70.94 -4.58 21.31
N ASN A 120 70.78 -3.57 20.44
CA ASN A 120 71.90 -2.93 19.76
C ASN A 120 72.86 -2.23 20.75
N ASP A 121 72.31 -1.57 21.78
CA ASP A 121 73.08 -1.05 22.92
C ASP A 121 73.85 -2.15 23.65
N SER A 122 73.23 -3.30 23.85
CA SER A 122 73.86 -4.46 24.49
C SER A 122 75.02 -5.01 23.65
N ILE A 123 74.89 -5.03 22.31
CA ILE A 123 75.97 -5.42 21.40
C ILE A 123 77.14 -4.43 21.52
N ARG A 124 76.86 -3.12 21.48
CA ARG A 124 77.90 -2.08 21.67
C ARG A 124 78.64 -2.23 23.00
N ALA A 125 77.92 -2.46 24.09
CA ALA A 125 78.52 -2.68 25.40
C ALA A 125 79.40 -3.95 25.41
N MET A 126 78.97 -5.04 24.78
CA MET A 126 79.78 -6.26 24.66
C MET A 126 81.05 -6.06 23.83
N GLU A 127 80.99 -5.27 22.75
CA GLU A 127 82.18 -4.91 21.97
C GLU A 127 83.18 -4.07 22.78
N GLU A 128 82.69 -3.14 23.61
CA GLU A 128 83.54 -2.38 24.53
C GLU A 128 84.21 -3.28 25.57
N ILE A 129 83.48 -4.25 26.12
CA ILE A 129 84.02 -5.26 27.04
C ILE A 129 85.07 -6.13 26.32
N GLU A 130 84.81 -6.57 25.09
CA GLU A 130 85.77 -7.34 24.29
C GLU A 130 87.09 -6.58 24.12
N ARG A 131 87.02 -5.28 23.78
CA ARG A 131 88.21 -4.42 23.67
C ARG A 131 88.93 -4.29 25.00
N SER A 132 88.21 -4.09 26.10
CA SER A 132 88.81 -3.95 27.44
C SER A 132 89.51 -5.23 27.90
N VAL A 133 88.89 -6.40 27.68
CA VAL A 133 89.49 -7.69 28.02
C VAL A 133 90.71 -7.99 27.14
N THR A 134 90.67 -7.59 25.86
CA THR A 134 91.85 -7.69 24.97
C THR A 134 93.01 -6.84 25.50
N LEU A 135 92.76 -5.59 25.87
CA LEU A 135 93.79 -4.69 26.42
C LEU A 135 94.41 -5.25 27.70
N VAL A 136 93.59 -5.77 28.62
CA VAL A 136 94.11 -6.36 29.87
C VAL A 136 94.92 -7.63 29.56
N LYS A 137 94.55 -8.42 28.53
CA LYS A 137 95.29 -9.62 28.12
C LYS A 137 96.68 -9.26 27.63
N ASP A 138 96.81 -8.17 26.87
CA ASP A 138 98.12 -7.66 26.42
C ASP A 138 99.00 -7.21 27.60
N VAL A 139 98.40 -6.56 28.61
CA VAL A 139 99.12 -6.17 29.84
C VAL A 139 99.61 -7.40 30.61
N VAL A 140 98.76 -8.43 30.77
CA VAL A 140 99.11 -9.69 31.45
C VAL A 140 100.22 -10.43 30.70
N ASN A 141 100.16 -10.47 29.37
CA ASN A 141 101.22 -11.05 28.54
C ASN A 141 102.56 -10.32 28.71
N SER A 142 102.53 -8.98 28.75
CA SER A 142 103.73 -8.18 29.05
C SER A 142 104.25 -8.45 30.48
N LEU A 143 103.36 -8.64 31.46
CA LEU A 143 103.76 -8.98 32.83
C LEU A 143 104.43 -10.36 32.91
N ASN A 144 103.91 -11.35 32.18
CA ASN A 144 104.49 -12.68 32.03
C ASN A 144 105.94 -12.62 31.50
N GLU A 145 106.18 -11.82 30.45
CA GLU A 145 107.53 -11.64 29.90
C GLU A 145 108.48 -10.98 30.91
N LYS A 146 108.01 -9.97 31.66
CA LYS A 146 108.81 -9.32 32.71
C LYS A 146 109.10 -10.26 33.87
N SER A 147 108.14 -11.07 34.30
CA SER A 147 108.32 -12.10 35.34
C SER A 147 109.43 -13.09 34.96
N LYS A 148 109.38 -13.62 33.73
CA LYS A 148 110.42 -14.51 33.19
C LYS A 148 111.82 -13.88 33.16
N ARG A 149 111.90 -12.59 32.82
CA ARG A 149 113.17 -11.84 32.86
C ARG A 149 113.69 -11.69 34.29
N ILE A 150 112.82 -11.46 35.27
CA ILE A 150 113.23 -11.38 36.68
C ILE A 150 113.72 -12.76 37.18
N ASP A 151 113.03 -13.85 36.85
CA ASP A 151 113.49 -15.21 37.19
C ASP A 151 114.89 -15.51 36.63
N GLN A 152 115.17 -15.09 35.38
CA GLN A 152 116.51 -15.19 34.79
C GLN A 152 117.56 -14.37 35.55
N MET A 153 117.25 -13.14 35.95
CA MET A 153 118.15 -12.31 36.75
C MET A 153 118.43 -12.93 38.12
N LEU A 154 117.42 -13.53 38.76
CA LEU A 154 117.58 -14.20 40.06
C LEU A 154 118.49 -15.43 39.97
N LYS A 155 118.44 -16.20 38.88
CA LYS A 155 119.41 -17.29 38.63
C LYS A 155 120.84 -16.77 38.57
N VAL A 156 121.06 -15.66 37.87
CA VAL A 156 122.39 -15.01 37.81
C VAL A 156 122.83 -14.55 39.21
N ILE A 157 121.93 -14.00 40.02
CA ILE A 157 122.25 -13.57 41.40
C ILE A 157 122.57 -14.77 42.30
N ASP A 158 121.84 -15.89 42.19
CA ASP A 158 122.15 -17.13 42.93
C ASP A 158 123.53 -17.66 42.53
N ASP A 159 123.84 -17.70 41.23
CA ASP A 159 125.15 -18.12 40.71
C ASP A 159 126.30 -17.22 41.20
N ILE A 160 126.11 -15.89 41.16
CA ILE A 160 127.07 -14.92 41.70
C ILE A 160 127.26 -15.14 43.20
N SER A 161 126.18 -15.34 43.95
CA SER A 161 126.23 -15.57 45.40
C SER A 161 126.98 -16.87 45.72
N ARG A 162 126.75 -17.96 44.98
CA ARG A 162 127.49 -19.21 45.13
C ARG A 162 128.98 -19.06 44.81
N ASN A 163 129.32 -18.37 43.72
CA ASN A 163 130.70 -18.09 43.36
C ASN A 163 131.40 -17.21 44.39
N THR A 164 130.70 -16.20 44.91
CA THR A 164 131.20 -15.31 45.97
C THR A 164 131.41 -16.07 47.28
N ASN A 165 130.51 -17.00 47.62
CA ASN A 165 130.65 -17.89 48.78
C ASN A 165 131.88 -18.81 48.64
N LEU A 166 132.11 -19.39 47.45
CA LEU A 166 133.31 -20.18 47.14
C LEU A 166 134.60 -19.35 47.21
N LEU A 167 134.59 -18.13 46.68
CA LEU A 167 135.73 -17.20 46.77
C LEU A 167 136.00 -16.81 48.23
N ALA A 168 134.95 -16.53 49.01
CA ALA A 168 135.05 -16.23 50.43
C ALA A 168 135.58 -17.43 51.24
N LEU A 169 135.15 -18.65 50.91
CA LEU A 169 135.67 -19.89 51.48
C LEU A 169 137.16 -20.08 51.17
N ASN A 170 137.56 -19.88 49.92
CA ASN A 170 138.97 -19.95 49.51
C ASN A 170 139.81 -18.87 50.21
N ALA A 171 139.28 -17.64 50.35
CA ALA A 171 139.92 -16.56 51.09
C ALA A 171 140.04 -16.85 52.60
N ALA A 172 139.03 -17.48 53.21
CA ALA A 172 139.06 -17.92 54.60
C ALA A 172 140.10 -19.03 54.83
N ILE A 173 140.22 -19.98 53.88
CA ILE A 173 141.25 -21.03 53.91
C ILE A 173 142.65 -20.43 53.83
N GLU A 174 142.89 -19.48 52.92
CA GLU A 174 144.21 -18.86 52.74
C GLU A 174 144.55 -17.91 53.91
N ALA A 175 143.55 -17.22 54.48
CA ALA A 175 143.70 -16.44 55.72
C ALA A 175 144.06 -17.32 56.94
N ALA A 176 143.49 -18.54 57.03
CA ALA A 176 143.87 -19.53 58.05
C ALA A 176 145.31 -20.06 57.86
N ARG A 177 145.78 -20.11 56.61
CA ARG A 177 147.14 -20.55 56.22
C ARG A 177 148.24 -19.53 56.56
N ALA A 178 147.91 -18.24 56.58
CA ALA A 178 148.84 -17.12 56.83
C ALA A 178 149.15 -16.83 58.32
N GLY A 179 148.56 -17.58 59.28
CA GLY A 179 148.86 -17.43 60.71
C GLY A 179 148.48 -16.06 61.30
N GLU A 180 149.30 -15.48 62.20
CA GLU A 180 148.99 -14.21 62.88
C GLU A 180 148.80 -13.01 61.92
N ALA A 181 149.38 -13.03 60.71
CA ALA A 181 149.22 -11.97 59.71
C ALA A 181 147.85 -12.00 58.98
N GLY A 182 147.12 -13.12 59.04
CA GLY A 182 145.86 -13.35 58.32
C GLY A 182 144.57 -13.04 59.10
N ARG A 183 144.65 -12.76 60.41
CA ARG A 183 143.47 -12.58 61.30
C ARG A 183 142.48 -11.53 60.79
N GLY A 184 142.95 -10.40 60.27
CA GLY A 184 142.08 -9.34 59.73
C GLY A 184 141.35 -9.75 58.44
N PHE A 185 142.01 -10.55 57.59
CA PHE A 185 141.42 -11.07 56.35
C PHE A 185 140.40 -12.18 56.59
N ALA A 186 140.58 -13.00 57.63
CA ALA A 186 139.61 -14.04 58.01
C ALA A 186 138.24 -13.46 58.39
N VAL A 187 138.23 -12.34 59.13
CA VAL A 187 136.98 -11.64 59.51
C VAL A 187 136.25 -11.09 58.27
N VAL A 188 136.98 -10.52 57.31
CA VAL A 188 136.38 -10.04 56.05
C VAL A 188 135.87 -11.20 55.20
N ALA A 189 136.60 -12.31 55.13
CA ALA A 189 136.18 -13.49 54.39
C ALA A 189 134.89 -14.12 54.98
N ASP A 190 134.78 -14.24 56.31
CA ASP A 190 133.56 -14.71 56.97
C ASP A 190 132.38 -13.75 56.77
N GLU A 191 132.63 -12.43 56.77
CA GLU A 191 131.57 -11.43 56.52
C GLU A 191 131.10 -11.47 55.05
N VAL A 192 132.01 -11.62 54.08
CA VAL A 192 131.67 -11.80 52.65
C VAL A 192 130.92 -13.11 52.41
N LYS A 193 131.32 -14.19 53.09
CA LYS A 193 130.63 -15.48 53.07
C LYS A 193 129.20 -15.34 53.56
N LYS A 194 129.00 -14.70 54.71
CA LYS A 194 127.69 -14.43 55.30
C LYS A 194 126.83 -13.53 54.41
N LEU A 195 127.43 -12.53 53.77
CA LEU A 195 126.75 -11.67 52.79
C LEU A 195 126.32 -12.45 51.54
N ALA A 196 127.15 -13.37 51.06
CA ALA A 196 126.86 -14.25 49.93
C ALA A 196 125.76 -15.26 50.26
N ASP A 197 125.79 -15.88 51.45
CA ASP A 197 124.72 -16.76 51.94
C ASP A 197 123.39 -16.00 52.10
N ASN A 198 123.43 -14.78 52.64
CA ASN A 198 122.25 -13.91 52.74
C ASN A 198 121.71 -13.51 51.34
N SER A 199 122.61 -13.27 50.37
CA SER A 199 122.23 -12.91 49.00
C SER A 199 121.61 -14.10 48.26
N ALA A 200 122.17 -15.30 48.39
CA ALA A 200 121.60 -16.53 47.86
C ALA A 200 120.23 -16.86 48.49
N SER A 201 120.11 -16.72 49.81
CA SER A 201 118.84 -16.92 50.52
C SER A 201 117.78 -15.92 50.07
N SER A 202 118.13 -14.64 49.94
CA SER A 202 117.23 -13.58 49.46
C SER A 202 116.81 -13.81 48.00
N ALA A 203 117.75 -14.18 47.12
CA ALA A 203 117.45 -14.52 45.73
C ALA A 203 116.49 -15.72 45.62
N LYS A 204 116.67 -16.73 46.48
CA LYS A 204 115.77 -17.90 46.54
C LYS A 204 114.37 -17.53 47.04
N GLN A 205 114.26 -16.66 48.05
CA GLN A 205 112.96 -16.16 48.52
C GLN A 205 112.24 -15.35 47.44
N ILE A 206 112.95 -14.43 46.76
CA ILE A 206 112.37 -13.65 45.65
C ILE A 206 111.98 -14.58 44.48
N SER A 207 112.79 -15.60 44.18
CA SER A 207 112.48 -16.58 43.13
C SER A 207 111.20 -17.36 43.44
N GLN A 208 110.98 -17.74 44.71
CA GLN A 208 109.74 -18.36 45.16
C GLN A 208 108.53 -17.41 44.98
N THR A 209 108.65 -16.15 45.37
CA THR A 209 107.60 -15.14 45.15
C THR A 209 107.33 -14.90 43.67
N ILE A 210 108.36 -14.87 42.82
CA ILE A 210 108.20 -14.72 41.36
C ILE A 210 107.49 -15.93 40.75
N LYS A 211 107.75 -17.14 41.26
CA LYS A 211 107.05 -18.36 40.84
C LYS A 211 105.56 -18.30 41.20
N GLU A 212 105.22 -17.81 42.39
CA GLU A 212 103.83 -17.57 42.81
C GLU A 212 103.15 -16.51 41.92
N ILE A 213 103.86 -15.44 41.56
CA ILE A 213 103.38 -14.43 40.60
C ILE A 213 103.17 -15.04 39.20
N ASP A 214 104.05 -15.92 38.74
CA ASP A 214 103.92 -16.59 37.43
C ASP A 214 102.68 -17.49 37.37
N GLU A 215 102.41 -18.24 38.46
CA GLU A 215 101.18 -19.04 38.61
C GLU A 215 99.93 -18.15 38.59
N GLU A 216 99.92 -17.03 39.31
CA GLU A 216 98.82 -16.05 39.29
C GLU A 216 98.61 -15.39 37.92
N ILE A 217 99.69 -15.07 37.19
CA ILE A 217 99.64 -14.54 35.82
C ILE A 217 99.00 -15.56 34.88
N MET A 218 99.37 -16.84 34.96
CA MET A 218 98.79 -17.90 34.15
C MET A 218 97.31 -18.10 34.45
N ASN A 219 96.92 -18.09 35.73
CA ASN A 219 95.51 -18.18 36.14
C ASN A 219 94.71 -16.99 35.62
N THR A 220 95.27 -15.78 35.72
CA THR A 220 94.64 -14.56 35.19
C THR A 220 94.47 -14.66 33.68
N ALA A 221 95.52 -15.00 32.92
CA ALA A 221 95.46 -15.14 31.46
C ALA A 221 94.38 -16.15 31.02
N LYS A 222 94.27 -17.28 31.73
CA LYS A 222 93.22 -18.27 31.47
C LYS A 222 91.82 -17.71 31.74
N ALA A 223 91.61 -17.03 32.86
CA ALA A 223 90.32 -16.41 33.18
C ALA A 223 89.91 -15.35 32.13
N MET A 224 90.88 -14.67 31.52
CA MET A 224 90.64 -13.74 30.42
C MET A 224 90.21 -14.42 29.13
N ASP A 225 90.84 -15.55 28.78
CA ASP A 225 90.43 -16.37 27.63
C ASP A 225 89.01 -16.91 27.81
N ASP A 226 88.69 -17.43 29.00
CA ASP A 226 87.35 -17.89 29.35
C ASP A 226 86.33 -16.73 29.28
N SER A 227 86.71 -15.53 29.70
CA SER A 227 85.87 -14.32 29.59
C SER A 227 85.62 -13.93 28.13
N MET A 228 86.62 -14.01 27.25
CA MET A 228 86.45 -13.75 25.81
C MET A 228 85.48 -14.72 25.15
N VAL A 229 85.50 -16.00 25.54
CA VAL A 229 84.51 -16.98 25.06
C VAL A 229 83.10 -16.56 25.48
N LYS A 230 82.91 -16.16 26.74
CA LYS A 230 81.61 -15.74 27.26
C LYS A 230 81.09 -14.45 26.62
N ILE A 231 81.97 -13.48 26.33
CA ILE A 231 81.59 -12.25 25.62
C ILE A 231 81.09 -12.58 24.20
N LYS A 232 81.81 -13.46 23.47
CA LYS A 232 81.37 -13.90 22.13
C LYS A 232 80.06 -14.67 22.14
N GLU A 233 79.84 -15.54 23.13
CA GLU A 233 78.54 -16.17 23.33
C GLU A 233 77.44 -15.13 23.57
N GLY A 234 77.69 -14.12 24.42
CA GLY A 234 76.77 -13.01 24.67
C GLY A 234 76.45 -12.20 23.41
N MET A 235 77.46 -11.87 22.60
CA MET A 235 77.28 -11.18 21.31
C MET A 235 76.43 -12.00 20.34
N ASN A 236 76.64 -13.31 20.25
CA ASN A 236 75.83 -14.17 19.38
C ASN A 236 74.36 -14.22 19.84
N ILE A 237 74.11 -14.31 21.15
CA ILE A 237 72.75 -14.28 21.71
C ILE A 237 72.07 -12.94 21.40
N ALA A 238 72.78 -11.81 21.60
CA ALA A 238 72.26 -10.49 21.31
C ALA A 238 71.94 -10.32 19.82
N ASN A 239 72.86 -10.71 18.92
CA ASN A 239 72.62 -10.68 17.47
C ASN A 239 71.41 -11.54 17.06
N ASN A 240 71.26 -12.75 17.60
CA ASN A 240 70.09 -13.58 17.33
C ASN A 240 68.79 -12.93 17.85
N THR A 241 68.85 -12.25 18.99
CA THR A 241 67.70 -11.51 19.56
C THR A 241 67.31 -10.32 18.68
N MET A 242 68.29 -9.60 18.13
CA MET A 242 68.08 -8.51 17.16
C MET A 242 67.32 -9.02 15.93
N LEU A 243 67.73 -10.16 15.37
CA LEU A 243 67.04 -10.81 14.24
C LEU A 243 65.59 -11.20 14.57
N VAL A 244 65.28 -11.52 15.84
CA VAL A 244 63.89 -11.80 16.27
C VAL A 244 63.05 -10.52 16.26
N PHE A 245 63.58 -9.40 16.76
CA PHE A 245 62.89 -8.11 16.70
C PHE A 245 62.67 -7.62 15.26
N GLU A 246 63.66 -7.77 14.36
CA GLU A 246 63.47 -7.44 12.94
C GLU A 246 62.35 -8.26 12.28
N LYS A 247 62.21 -9.54 12.65
CA LYS A 247 61.09 -10.39 12.19
C LYS A 247 59.75 -9.92 12.74
N ILE A 248 59.69 -9.48 14.00
CA ILE A 248 58.47 -8.89 14.60
C ILE A 248 58.09 -7.63 13.83
N ILE A 249 59.04 -6.71 13.60
CA ILE A 249 58.82 -5.47 12.83
C ILE A 249 58.26 -5.80 11.44
N THR A 250 58.86 -6.77 10.74
CA THR A 250 58.41 -7.19 9.41
C THR A 250 56.99 -7.77 9.46
N ALA A 251 56.67 -8.61 10.44
CA ALA A 251 55.35 -9.20 10.61
C ALA A 251 54.28 -8.14 10.92
N VAL A 252 54.57 -7.20 11.82
CA VAL A 252 53.65 -6.11 12.19
C VAL A 252 53.39 -5.16 11.01
N ASN A 253 54.42 -4.83 10.22
CA ASN A 253 54.25 -4.07 8.98
C ASN A 253 53.34 -4.79 7.98
N SER A 254 53.48 -6.11 7.86
CA SER A 254 52.58 -6.92 7.03
C SER A 254 51.14 -6.89 7.55
N THR A 255 50.94 -6.98 8.87
CA THR A 255 49.61 -6.87 9.48
C THR A 255 48.98 -5.51 9.21
N THR A 256 49.76 -4.43 9.31
CA THR A 256 49.30 -3.06 9.02
C THR A 256 48.81 -2.93 7.58
N LYS A 257 49.54 -3.52 6.62
CA LYS A 257 49.13 -3.55 5.22
C LYS A 257 47.80 -4.30 5.01
N VAL A 258 47.62 -5.45 5.67
CA VAL A 258 46.35 -6.20 5.59
C VAL A 258 45.20 -5.38 6.15
N ILE A 259 45.42 -4.62 7.23
CA ILE A 259 44.40 -3.72 7.80
C ILE A 259 44.00 -2.63 6.80
N GLU A 260 44.96 -2.03 6.08
CA GLU A 260 44.68 -1.06 5.01
C GLU A 260 43.83 -1.69 3.90
N GLU A 261 44.19 -2.90 3.44
CA GLU A 261 43.41 -3.63 2.42
C GLU A 261 41.97 -3.94 2.89
N ILE A 262 41.77 -4.24 4.18
CA ILE A 262 40.43 -4.43 4.76
C ILE A 262 39.65 -3.10 4.77
N ASN A 263 40.27 -1.99 5.19
CA ASN A 263 39.60 -0.67 5.21
C ASN A 263 39.18 -0.21 3.82
N ASP A 264 40.01 -0.46 2.80
CA ASP A 264 39.65 -0.18 1.40
C ASP A 264 38.46 -1.04 0.95
N ALA A 265 38.43 -2.32 1.34
CA ALA A 265 37.32 -3.21 1.04
C ALA A 265 36.01 -2.78 1.72
N ILE A 266 36.06 -2.34 2.98
CA ILE A 266 34.91 -1.80 3.72
C ILE A 266 34.40 -0.54 3.03
N SER A 267 35.27 0.41 2.69
CA SER A 267 34.88 1.66 2.02
C SER A 267 34.15 1.37 0.71
N LYS A 268 34.65 0.41 -0.08
CA LYS A 268 34.01 -0.02 -1.32
C LYS A 268 32.69 -0.77 -1.10
N GLN A 269 32.59 -1.51 0.00
CA GLN A 269 31.34 -2.17 0.40
C GLN A 269 30.27 -1.14 0.77
N THR A 270 30.63 -0.08 1.51
CA THR A 270 29.71 1.03 1.83
C THR A 270 29.20 1.74 0.58
N GLU A 271 30.08 2.04 -0.39
CA GLU A 271 29.67 2.62 -1.68
C GLU A 271 28.68 1.70 -2.44
N ASN A 272 28.90 0.38 -2.41
CA ASN A 272 27.96 -0.57 -3.00
C ASN A 272 26.61 -0.58 -2.28
N LEU A 273 26.60 -0.50 -0.94
CA LEU A 273 25.36 -0.44 -0.16
C LEU A 273 24.55 0.83 -0.50
N GLU A 274 25.20 1.99 -0.60
CA GLU A 274 24.53 3.22 -1.04
C GLU A 274 23.90 3.08 -2.43
N ASN A 275 24.57 2.39 -3.36
CA ASN A 275 24.01 2.09 -4.68
C ASN A 275 22.81 1.14 -4.60
N ILE A 276 22.84 0.14 -3.72
CA ILE A 276 21.69 -0.75 -3.51
C ILE A 276 20.52 0.04 -2.92
N ILE A 277 20.74 0.92 -1.94
CA ILE A 277 19.70 1.80 -1.36
C ILE A 277 19.04 2.66 -2.45
N ARG A 278 19.82 3.25 -3.35
CA ARG A 278 19.25 4.01 -4.47
C ARG A 278 18.41 3.11 -5.39
N CYS A 279 18.92 1.93 -5.74
CA CYS A 279 18.19 0.98 -6.58
C CYS A 279 16.90 0.48 -5.92
N THR A 280 16.89 0.22 -4.61
CA THR A 280 15.67 -0.18 -3.89
C THR A 280 14.66 0.97 -3.84
N GLY A 281 15.11 2.21 -3.66
CA GLY A 281 14.27 3.41 -3.80
C GLY A 281 13.62 3.51 -5.19
N ASP A 282 14.40 3.37 -6.26
CA ASP A 282 13.89 3.38 -7.64
C ASP A 282 12.90 2.23 -7.90
N MET A 283 13.16 1.04 -7.32
CA MET A 283 12.25 -0.09 -7.38
C MET A 283 10.95 0.19 -6.64
N THR A 284 11.01 0.89 -5.51
CA THR A 284 9.83 1.30 -4.75
C THR A 284 8.94 2.22 -5.58
N ASP A 285 9.53 3.27 -6.14
CA ASP A 285 8.83 4.24 -6.98
C ASP A 285 8.22 3.59 -8.23
N ASN A 286 8.95 2.68 -8.89
CA ASN A 286 8.43 1.95 -10.03
C ASN A 286 7.28 1.01 -9.65
N SER A 287 7.36 0.35 -8.51
CA SER A 287 6.29 -0.54 -8.06
C SER A 287 5.02 0.25 -7.75
N ASN A 288 5.14 1.42 -7.11
CA ASN A 288 4.03 2.35 -6.91
C ASN A 288 3.39 2.80 -8.24
N LYS A 289 4.21 3.09 -9.26
CA LYS A 289 3.71 3.39 -10.62
C LYS A 289 2.98 2.20 -11.25
N VAL A 290 3.52 0.98 -11.12
CA VAL A 290 2.85 -0.22 -11.64
C VAL A 290 1.52 -0.45 -10.93
N ILE A 291 1.43 -0.23 -9.62
CA ILE A 291 0.17 -0.31 -8.86
C ILE A 291 -0.87 0.65 -9.43
N SER A 292 -0.51 1.92 -9.66
CA SER A 292 -1.41 2.90 -10.27
C SER A 292 -1.87 2.46 -11.68
N LEU A 293 -0.96 1.95 -12.51
CA LEU A 293 -1.29 1.43 -13.84
C LEU A 293 -2.22 0.22 -13.78
N VAL A 294 -2.05 -0.66 -12.79
CA VAL A 294 -2.93 -1.81 -12.56
C VAL A 294 -4.34 -1.36 -12.20
N ASP A 295 -4.49 -0.32 -11.39
CA ASP A 295 -5.81 0.24 -11.05
C ASP A 295 -6.53 0.78 -12.29
N ILE A 296 -5.81 1.57 -13.11
CA ILE A 296 -6.32 2.09 -14.38
C ILE A 296 -6.69 0.95 -15.34
N ALA A 297 -5.85 -0.08 -15.44
CA ALA A 297 -6.11 -1.24 -16.28
C ALA A 297 -7.34 -2.01 -15.79
N SER A 298 -7.50 -2.18 -14.48
CA SER A 298 -8.67 -2.79 -13.85
C SER A 298 -9.94 -2.02 -14.20
N LEU A 299 -9.96 -0.71 -13.98
CA LEU A 299 -11.08 0.18 -14.33
C LEU A 299 -11.45 0.10 -15.81
N ASN A 300 -10.47 0.20 -16.71
CA ASN A 300 -10.70 0.12 -18.15
C ASN A 300 -11.22 -1.25 -18.61
N THR A 301 -10.77 -2.32 -17.95
CA THR A 301 -11.20 -3.68 -18.28
C THR A 301 -12.63 -3.93 -17.80
N GLN A 302 -12.98 -3.46 -16.59
CA GLN A 302 -14.37 -3.44 -16.11
C GLN A 302 -15.27 -2.63 -17.06
N TYR A 303 -14.84 -1.44 -17.47
CA TYR A 303 -15.53 -0.65 -18.48
C TYR A 303 -15.77 -1.43 -19.79
N THR A 304 -14.75 -2.13 -20.28
CA THR A 304 -14.84 -2.93 -21.51
C THR A 304 -15.84 -4.05 -21.33
N LYS A 305 -15.89 -4.67 -20.14
CA LYS A 305 -16.84 -5.73 -19.80
C LYS A 305 -18.27 -5.22 -19.90
N THR A 306 -18.58 -4.09 -19.25
CA THR A 306 -19.90 -3.47 -19.33
C THR A 306 -20.27 -3.10 -20.76
N SER A 307 -19.34 -2.54 -21.53
CA SER A 307 -19.60 -2.18 -22.92
C SER A 307 -19.96 -3.41 -23.77
N LEU A 308 -19.33 -4.55 -23.50
CA LEU A 308 -19.65 -5.81 -24.16
C LEU A 308 -20.99 -6.37 -23.71
N ASP A 309 -21.34 -6.24 -22.43
CA ASP A 309 -22.65 -6.63 -21.92
C ASP A 309 -23.76 -5.77 -22.57
N MET A 310 -23.57 -4.45 -22.68
CA MET A 310 -24.48 -3.56 -23.42
C MET A 310 -24.59 -3.95 -24.90
N LEU A 311 -23.48 -4.25 -25.57
CA LEU A 311 -23.50 -4.72 -26.96
C LEU A 311 -24.24 -6.05 -27.10
N SER A 312 -24.08 -6.95 -26.13
CA SER A 312 -24.82 -8.22 -26.09
C SER A 312 -26.32 -7.97 -25.99
N GLU A 313 -26.73 -6.99 -25.17
CA GLU A 313 -28.13 -6.55 -25.06
C GLU A 313 -28.66 -5.99 -26.37
N VAL A 314 -27.98 -5.01 -26.97
CA VAL A 314 -28.39 -4.42 -28.26
C VAL A 314 -28.47 -5.49 -29.36
N SER A 315 -27.55 -6.46 -29.36
CA SER A 315 -27.56 -7.56 -30.32
C SER A 315 -28.77 -8.49 -30.12
N ARG A 316 -29.20 -8.73 -28.87
CA ARG A 316 -30.44 -9.47 -28.57
C ARG A 316 -31.68 -8.68 -29.01
N ASP A 317 -31.70 -7.37 -28.79
CA ASP A 317 -32.80 -6.53 -29.27
C ASP A 317 -32.87 -6.50 -30.79
N LEU A 318 -31.73 -6.37 -31.46
CA LEU A 318 -31.64 -6.46 -32.92
C LEU A 318 -32.13 -7.82 -33.42
N LYS A 319 -31.79 -8.92 -32.73
CA LYS A 319 -32.33 -10.26 -33.03
C LYS A 319 -33.85 -10.29 -32.91
N ARG A 320 -34.39 -9.72 -31.83
CA ARG A 320 -35.82 -9.70 -31.54
C ARG A 320 -36.60 -8.88 -32.58
N ILE A 321 -36.09 -7.69 -32.94
CA ILE A 321 -36.66 -6.84 -33.99
C ILE A 321 -36.57 -7.57 -35.34
N SER A 322 -35.42 -8.15 -35.65
CA SER A 322 -35.21 -8.95 -36.86
C SER A 322 -36.25 -10.06 -36.97
N ASP A 323 -36.40 -10.89 -35.93
CA ASP A 323 -37.34 -12.01 -35.92
C ASP A 323 -38.80 -11.56 -36.10
N LYS A 324 -39.15 -10.34 -35.67
CA LYS A 324 -40.48 -9.75 -35.90
C LYS A 324 -40.67 -9.16 -37.30
N LEU A 325 -39.72 -8.38 -37.81
CA LEU A 325 -39.75 -7.85 -39.19
C LEU A 325 -39.88 -8.98 -40.21
N ILE A 326 -39.20 -10.09 -39.92
CA ILE A 326 -39.29 -11.34 -40.65
C ILE A 326 -40.73 -11.90 -40.75
N ASN A 327 -41.59 -11.59 -39.77
CA ASN A 327 -42.98 -12.04 -39.67
C ASN A 327 -43.99 -10.97 -40.15
N VAL A 328 -43.57 -9.71 -40.27
CA VAL A 328 -44.41 -8.56 -40.63
C VAL A 328 -43.76 -7.85 -41.82
N ILE A 329 -43.97 -8.38 -43.02
CA ILE A 329 -43.72 -7.64 -44.26
C ILE A 329 -45.09 -7.34 -44.86
N ASP A 330 -45.67 -6.23 -44.43
CA ASP A 330 -46.71 -5.51 -45.17
C ASP A 330 -46.65 -4.00 -44.81
N ASP A 331 -47.10 -3.14 -45.74
CA ASP A 331 -47.01 -1.67 -45.73
C ASP A 331 -47.66 -1.03 -44.47
N GLY A 332 -46.93 -0.96 -43.36
CA GLY A 332 -47.32 -0.20 -42.17
C GLY A 332 -46.87 1.25 -42.22
N GLU A 333 -47.77 2.20 -41.94
CA GLU A 333 -47.41 3.60 -41.69
C GLU A 333 -46.56 3.74 -40.41
N ASP A 334 -45.64 4.71 -40.38
CA ASP A 334 -44.91 5.10 -39.16
C ASP A 334 -45.91 5.60 -38.11
N VAL A 335 -46.22 4.77 -37.12
CA VAL A 335 -47.08 5.13 -35.98
C VAL A 335 -46.19 5.60 -34.83
N GLU A 336 -46.44 6.81 -34.33
CA GLU A 336 -45.77 7.35 -33.15
C GLU A 336 -45.95 6.40 -31.95
N THR A 337 -44.83 5.99 -31.35
CA THR A 337 -44.83 5.05 -30.24
C THR A 337 -44.93 5.77 -28.91
N VAL A 338 -45.92 5.37 -28.09
CA VAL A 338 -46.17 5.98 -26.77
C VAL A 338 -46.02 4.94 -25.66
N LEU A 339 -45.21 5.23 -24.66
CA LEU A 339 -45.05 4.43 -23.44
C LEU A 339 -45.72 5.13 -22.25
N ASN A 340 -46.72 4.48 -21.65
CA ASN A 340 -47.39 5.01 -20.47
C ASN A 340 -46.85 4.35 -19.20
N ILE A 341 -46.30 5.14 -18.29
CA ILE A 341 -45.76 4.65 -17.01
C ILE A 341 -46.35 5.42 -15.83
N ALA A 342 -46.17 4.86 -14.64
CA ALA A 342 -46.52 5.51 -13.38
C ALA A 342 -45.38 5.40 -12.38
N ILE A 343 -45.19 6.48 -11.61
CA ILE A 343 -44.32 6.53 -10.44
C ILE A 343 -45.16 6.81 -9.19
N ASN A 344 -44.57 6.61 -8.01
CA ASN A 344 -45.33 6.61 -6.75
C ASN A 344 -45.68 8.02 -6.25
N SER A 345 -44.85 9.01 -6.58
CA SER A 345 -44.98 10.36 -6.04
C SER A 345 -44.80 11.42 -7.14
N LYS A 346 -45.39 12.59 -6.90
CA LYS A 346 -45.15 13.78 -7.73
C LYS A 346 -43.70 14.24 -7.59
N PRO A 347 -43.01 14.55 -8.71
CA PRO A 347 -41.70 15.19 -8.68
C PRO A 347 -41.69 16.48 -7.85
N LEU A 348 -40.68 16.65 -7.00
CA LEU A 348 -40.55 17.83 -6.15
C LEU A 348 -40.06 19.05 -6.93
N THR A 349 -39.17 18.82 -7.89
CA THR A 349 -38.54 19.83 -8.74
C THR A 349 -38.18 19.22 -10.10
N PHE A 350 -38.02 20.05 -11.13
CA PHE A 350 -37.43 19.62 -12.42
C PHE A 350 -36.02 20.20 -12.62
N ASP A 351 -35.47 20.85 -11.57
CA ASP A 351 -34.06 21.23 -11.51
C ASP A 351 -33.22 20.07 -10.97
N PRO A 352 -32.32 19.50 -11.79
CA PRO A 352 -31.54 18.34 -11.37
C PRO A 352 -30.56 18.64 -10.22
N HIS A 353 -30.19 19.91 -9.99
CA HIS A 353 -29.29 20.27 -8.88
C HIS A 353 -30.03 20.55 -7.55
N ASP A 354 -31.37 20.66 -7.54
CA ASP A 354 -32.18 20.92 -6.34
C ASP A 354 -32.92 19.66 -5.82
N MET A 355 -32.76 18.55 -6.53
CA MET A 355 -33.47 17.30 -6.27
C MET A 355 -32.84 16.45 -5.16
N VAL A 356 -33.70 15.80 -4.35
CA VAL A 356 -33.28 14.92 -3.23
C VAL A 356 -34.01 13.58 -3.18
N ASP A 357 -35.04 13.38 -3.98
CA ASP A 357 -35.89 12.18 -3.94
C ASP A 357 -35.71 11.30 -5.19
N GLN A 358 -35.95 10.00 -5.01
CA GLN A 358 -35.73 8.97 -6.03
C GLN A 358 -36.75 9.02 -7.18
N ASP A 359 -38.01 9.36 -6.89
CA ASP A 359 -39.09 9.41 -7.89
C ASP A 359 -38.82 10.51 -8.93
N THR A 360 -38.38 11.69 -8.48
CA THR A 360 -37.91 12.76 -9.38
C THR A 360 -36.69 12.30 -10.18
N ALA A 361 -35.75 11.58 -9.54
CA ALA A 361 -34.50 11.16 -10.17
C ALA A 361 -34.70 10.18 -11.33
N ILE A 362 -35.70 9.29 -11.24
CA ILE A 362 -36.08 8.37 -12.33
C ILE A 362 -36.49 9.12 -13.61
N ILE A 363 -37.12 10.28 -13.48
CA ILE A 363 -37.50 11.10 -14.64
C ILE A 363 -36.28 11.87 -15.15
N LEU A 364 -35.60 12.57 -14.24
CA LEU A 364 -34.55 13.51 -14.63
C LEU A 364 -33.31 12.82 -15.20
N SER A 365 -33.00 11.58 -14.80
CA SER A 365 -31.92 10.78 -15.40
C SER A 365 -32.13 10.48 -16.89
N ASN A 366 -33.39 10.48 -17.35
CA ASN A 366 -33.75 10.32 -18.76
C ASN A 366 -33.75 11.65 -19.55
N VAL A 367 -33.74 12.78 -18.84
CA VAL A 367 -33.75 14.13 -19.43
C VAL A 367 -32.35 14.74 -19.47
N TYR A 368 -31.58 14.57 -18.42
CA TYR A 368 -30.26 15.18 -18.30
C TYR A 368 -29.16 14.11 -18.40
N GLY A 369 -28.15 14.37 -19.22
CA GLY A 369 -26.97 13.51 -19.34
C GLY A 369 -25.85 14.00 -18.43
N SER A 370 -25.02 13.07 -17.96
CA SER A 370 -23.87 13.35 -17.08
C SER A 370 -22.54 13.10 -17.81
N LEU A 371 -21.42 13.52 -17.20
CA LEU A 371 -20.09 13.32 -17.80
C LEU A 371 -19.80 11.83 -17.95
N LEU A 372 -20.12 11.04 -16.93
CA LEU A 372 -20.14 9.58 -16.91
C LEU A 372 -21.55 9.07 -16.65
N TYR A 373 -21.76 7.76 -16.67
CA TYR A 373 -22.97 7.08 -16.22
C TYR A 373 -22.60 5.93 -15.29
N VAL A 374 -23.51 5.48 -14.44
CA VAL A 374 -23.33 4.24 -13.68
C VAL A 374 -23.91 3.06 -14.47
N GLY A 375 -23.07 2.08 -14.75
CA GLY A 375 -23.44 0.88 -15.51
C GLY A 375 -24.26 -0.12 -14.68
N SER A 376 -24.65 -1.22 -15.33
CA SER A 376 -25.57 -2.22 -14.75
C SER A 376 -24.98 -3.03 -13.59
N SER A 377 -23.66 -3.01 -13.39
CA SER A 377 -22.98 -3.64 -12.25
C SER A 377 -22.47 -2.62 -11.22
N GLY A 378 -22.81 -1.34 -11.35
CA GLY A 378 -22.45 -0.29 -10.39
C GLY A 378 -21.12 0.43 -10.67
N GLU A 379 -20.47 0.15 -11.80
CA GLU A 379 -19.22 0.74 -12.26
C GLU A 379 -19.40 2.02 -13.08
N ALA A 380 -18.33 2.81 -13.22
CA ALA A 380 -18.34 4.01 -14.05
C ALA A 380 -18.30 3.65 -15.55
N SER A 381 -19.19 4.26 -16.33
CA SER A 381 -19.34 4.05 -17.76
C SER A 381 -19.39 5.38 -18.54
N PRO A 382 -19.11 5.40 -19.86
CA PRO A 382 -18.98 6.65 -20.62
C PRO A 382 -20.32 7.37 -20.85
N GLY A 383 -20.42 8.60 -20.35
CA GLY A 383 -21.49 9.54 -20.67
C GLY A 383 -21.10 10.49 -21.79
N VAL A 384 -21.16 11.81 -21.55
CA VAL A 384 -20.63 12.82 -22.47
C VAL A 384 -19.12 12.66 -22.69
N ALA A 385 -18.39 12.20 -21.67
CA ALA A 385 -17.01 11.73 -21.84
C ALA A 385 -17.02 10.33 -22.47
N LYS A 386 -16.24 10.15 -23.54
CA LYS A 386 -16.04 8.85 -24.19
C LYS A 386 -14.88 8.05 -23.62
N SER A 387 -13.95 8.71 -22.92
CA SER A 387 -12.77 8.10 -22.33
C SER A 387 -12.14 9.03 -21.30
N TRP A 388 -11.44 8.47 -20.33
CA TRP A 388 -10.68 9.20 -19.32
C TRP A 388 -9.41 8.44 -18.91
N TYR A 389 -8.45 9.15 -18.35
CA TYR A 389 -7.24 8.57 -17.76
C TYR A 389 -6.78 9.45 -16.58
N VAL A 390 -6.01 8.88 -15.66
CA VAL A 390 -5.32 9.63 -14.60
C VAL A 390 -3.86 9.87 -15.00
N GLU A 391 -3.33 11.04 -14.67
CA GLU A 391 -1.92 11.39 -14.92
C GLU A 391 -0.97 10.72 -13.91
N GLU A 392 0.33 10.89 -14.11
CA GLU A 392 1.37 10.28 -13.26
C GLU A 392 1.30 10.70 -11.78
N ASP A 393 0.60 11.81 -11.47
CA ASP A 393 0.40 12.28 -10.10
C ASP A 393 -0.67 11.49 -9.33
N GLY A 394 -1.40 10.58 -9.99
CA GLY A 394 -2.42 9.72 -9.37
C GLY A 394 -3.69 10.45 -8.91
N VAL A 395 -3.81 11.75 -9.15
CA VAL A 395 -4.93 12.59 -8.66
C VAL A 395 -5.52 13.50 -9.73
N THR A 396 -4.84 13.69 -10.86
CA THR A 396 -5.32 14.50 -11.98
C THR A 396 -5.94 13.62 -13.05
N TRP A 397 -7.25 13.73 -13.24
CA TRP A 397 -8.02 12.96 -14.22
C TRP A 397 -8.33 13.80 -15.45
N VAL A 398 -8.05 13.26 -16.63
CA VAL A 398 -8.29 13.91 -17.92
C VAL A 398 -9.40 13.20 -18.66
N PHE A 399 -10.45 13.93 -19.02
CA PHE A 399 -11.63 13.43 -19.72
C PHE A 399 -11.64 13.92 -21.17
N SER A 400 -11.97 13.02 -22.09
CA SER A 400 -12.19 13.35 -23.50
C SER A 400 -13.67 13.25 -23.84
N LEU A 401 -14.25 14.33 -24.34
CA LEU A 401 -15.67 14.44 -24.67
C LEU A 401 -15.98 13.86 -26.07
N ARG A 402 -17.24 13.45 -26.25
CA ARG A 402 -17.80 13.07 -27.56
C ARG A 402 -17.92 14.29 -28.45
N LYS A 403 -17.29 14.24 -29.62
CA LYS A 403 -17.43 15.30 -30.64
C LYS A 403 -18.83 15.22 -31.25
N GLY A 404 -19.52 16.35 -31.37
CA GLY A 404 -20.86 16.42 -31.92
C GLY A 404 -21.98 15.99 -30.97
N ALA A 405 -21.70 15.70 -29.69
CA ALA A 405 -22.76 15.52 -28.69
C ALA A 405 -23.52 16.83 -28.52
N LYS A 406 -24.86 16.78 -28.44
CA LYS A 406 -25.72 17.97 -28.43
C LYS A 406 -26.61 18.03 -27.20
N PHE A 407 -26.91 19.25 -26.77
CA PHE A 407 -28.04 19.56 -25.91
C PHE A 407 -29.36 19.45 -26.69
N HIS A 408 -30.48 19.38 -25.97
CA HIS A 408 -31.82 19.31 -26.57
C HIS A 408 -32.18 20.50 -27.45
N ASN A 409 -31.52 21.65 -27.28
CA ASN A 409 -31.66 22.83 -28.14
C ASN A 409 -30.83 22.75 -29.44
N GLY A 410 -30.07 21.67 -29.63
CA GLY A 410 -29.21 21.42 -30.80
C GLY A 410 -27.79 21.99 -30.69
N ARG A 411 -27.46 22.74 -29.64
CA ARG A 411 -26.09 23.24 -29.42
C ARG A 411 -25.16 22.10 -29.04
N GLU A 412 -23.94 22.14 -29.55
CA GLU A 412 -22.90 21.17 -29.20
C GLU A 412 -22.40 21.37 -27.77
N ILE A 413 -22.19 20.27 -27.05
CA ILE A 413 -21.66 20.24 -25.68
C ILE A 413 -20.14 20.46 -25.71
N THR A 414 -19.64 21.30 -24.80
CA THR A 414 -18.21 21.61 -24.66
C THR A 414 -17.71 21.41 -23.23
N ALA A 415 -16.39 21.37 -23.04
CA ALA A 415 -15.77 21.28 -21.71
C ALA A 415 -16.13 22.47 -20.79
N GLU A 416 -16.43 23.65 -21.35
CA GLU A 416 -16.90 24.82 -20.60
C GLU A 416 -18.28 24.58 -19.97
N ASP A 417 -19.16 23.84 -20.66
CA ASP A 417 -20.48 23.50 -20.13
C ASP A 417 -20.37 22.54 -18.94
N ILE A 418 -19.39 21.62 -18.98
CA ILE A 418 -19.09 20.71 -17.86
C ILE A 418 -18.64 21.50 -16.64
N LYS A 419 -17.63 22.38 -16.82
CA LYS A 419 -17.13 23.24 -15.74
C LYS A 419 -18.25 24.09 -15.14
N TYR A 420 -19.03 24.75 -15.99
CA TYR A 420 -20.17 25.56 -15.55
C TYR A 420 -21.19 24.76 -14.74
N SER A 421 -21.56 23.56 -15.20
CA SER A 421 -22.56 22.74 -14.52
C SER A 421 -22.09 22.32 -13.13
N TYR A 422 -20.82 21.94 -12.99
CA TYR A 422 -20.24 21.57 -11.69
C TYR A 422 -20.08 22.78 -10.76
N GLU A 423 -19.67 23.93 -11.28
CA GLU A 423 -19.63 25.18 -10.50
C GLU A 423 -21.02 25.66 -10.09
N ARG A 424 -22.05 25.41 -10.91
CA ARG A 424 -23.45 25.67 -10.54
C ARG A 424 -23.90 24.75 -9.41
N LEU A 425 -23.60 23.45 -9.49
CA LEU A 425 -23.91 22.49 -8.42
C LEU A 425 -23.28 22.91 -7.08
N MET A 426 -22.07 23.49 -7.12
CA MET A 426 -21.35 23.94 -5.93
C MET A 426 -21.62 25.41 -5.54
N ASP A 427 -22.51 26.13 -6.24
CA ASP A 427 -22.73 27.57 -5.98
C ASP A 427 -23.34 27.78 -4.56
N PRO A 428 -22.66 28.53 -3.67
CA PRO A 428 -23.16 28.80 -2.32
C PRO A 428 -24.52 29.52 -2.28
N LYS A 429 -24.92 30.18 -3.37
CA LYS A 429 -26.22 30.86 -3.47
C LYS A 429 -27.36 29.88 -3.73
N LEU A 430 -27.09 28.82 -4.48
CA LEU A 430 -28.09 27.80 -4.82
C LEU A 430 -28.28 26.80 -3.69
N LYS A 431 -27.24 26.56 -2.86
CA LYS A 431 -27.28 25.64 -1.71
C LYS A 431 -27.79 24.25 -2.11
N CYS A 432 -27.31 23.76 -3.25
CA CYS A 432 -27.71 22.47 -3.78
C CYS A 432 -27.43 21.36 -2.76
N PRO A 433 -28.41 20.48 -2.48
CA PRO A 433 -28.32 19.48 -1.42
C PRO A 433 -27.18 18.47 -1.63
N ASN A 434 -26.79 18.20 -2.88
CA ASN A 434 -25.79 17.21 -3.25
C ASN A 434 -24.40 17.82 -3.57
N ALA A 435 -24.16 19.09 -3.22
CA ALA A 435 -22.89 19.76 -3.52
C ALA A 435 -21.66 19.10 -2.84
N SER A 436 -21.86 18.42 -1.71
CA SER A 436 -20.81 17.76 -0.94
C SER A 436 -20.09 16.64 -1.72
N PHE A 437 -20.74 16.01 -2.70
CA PHE A 437 -20.13 14.96 -3.52
C PHE A 437 -18.96 15.45 -4.39
N MET A 438 -18.79 16.77 -4.50
CA MET A 438 -17.72 17.42 -5.27
C MET A 438 -16.55 17.90 -4.40
N GLU A 439 -16.60 17.74 -3.07
CA GLU A 439 -15.63 18.29 -2.12
C GLU A 439 -14.20 17.78 -2.30
N HIS A 440 -14.03 16.58 -2.87
CA HIS A 440 -12.72 15.98 -3.15
C HIS A 440 -11.96 16.69 -4.28
N ILE A 441 -12.61 17.57 -5.04
CA ILE A 441 -11.96 18.34 -6.11
C ILE A 441 -11.18 19.50 -5.49
N GLU A 442 -9.94 19.70 -5.93
CA GLU A 442 -9.08 20.78 -5.47
C GLU A 442 -9.81 22.14 -5.61
N GLY A 443 -9.94 22.88 -4.49
CA GLY A 443 -10.60 24.19 -4.45
C GLY A 443 -12.13 24.16 -4.34
N ALA A 444 -12.79 22.99 -4.40
CA ALA A 444 -14.25 22.89 -4.30
C ALA A 444 -14.79 23.40 -2.95
N VAL A 445 -14.17 22.99 -1.84
CA VAL A 445 -14.57 23.42 -0.49
C VAL A 445 -14.49 24.94 -0.31
N ASP A 446 -13.45 25.58 -0.86
CA ASP A 446 -13.30 27.04 -0.78
C ASP A 446 -14.34 27.76 -1.65
N TYR A 447 -14.65 27.23 -2.82
CA TYR A 447 -15.71 27.74 -3.69
C TYR A 447 -17.11 27.61 -3.04
N MET A 448 -17.44 26.44 -2.48
CA MET A 448 -18.70 26.19 -1.76
C MET A 448 -18.86 27.09 -0.52
N LYS A 449 -17.76 27.56 0.07
CA LYS A 449 -17.76 28.53 1.20
C LYS A 449 -17.78 29.99 0.73
N GLY A 450 -17.80 30.24 -0.59
CA GLY A 450 -17.74 31.58 -1.18
C GLY A 450 -16.39 32.28 -1.00
N LYS A 451 -15.32 31.53 -0.71
CA LYS A 451 -13.95 32.04 -0.55
C LYS A 451 -13.16 32.07 -1.86
N ALA A 452 -13.60 31.31 -2.87
CA ALA A 452 -13.03 31.29 -4.21
C ALA A 452 -14.10 31.63 -5.25
N ASN A 453 -13.67 32.17 -6.40
CA ASN A 453 -14.57 32.54 -7.51
C ASN A 453 -14.75 31.43 -8.56
N GLU A 454 -13.90 30.40 -8.51
CA GLU A 454 -13.95 29.22 -9.39
C GLU A 454 -13.40 28.00 -8.64
N VAL A 455 -13.64 26.80 -9.17
CA VAL A 455 -13.07 25.56 -8.63
C VAL A 455 -11.75 25.27 -9.34
N THR A 456 -10.62 25.51 -8.66
CA THR A 456 -9.28 25.48 -9.27
C THR A 456 -8.86 24.11 -9.81
N GLY A 457 -9.43 23.03 -9.26
CA GLY A 457 -9.23 21.66 -9.70
C GLY A 457 -9.90 21.33 -11.03
N ILE A 458 -10.88 22.12 -11.50
CA ILE A 458 -11.55 21.91 -12.78
C ILE A 458 -10.96 22.83 -13.86
N LYS A 459 -10.21 22.24 -14.79
CA LYS A 459 -9.52 22.97 -15.87
C LYS A 459 -10.01 22.54 -17.24
N VAL A 460 -10.47 23.49 -18.02
CA VAL A 460 -10.74 23.27 -19.45
C VAL A 460 -9.40 23.26 -20.19
N LEU A 461 -9.06 22.12 -20.79
CA LEU A 461 -7.82 21.96 -21.57
C LEU A 461 -8.02 22.41 -23.02
N ASP A 462 -9.17 22.03 -23.59
CA ASP A 462 -9.68 22.54 -24.86
C ASP A 462 -11.20 22.25 -24.97
N LYS A 463 -11.80 22.58 -26.14
CA LYS A 463 -13.23 22.43 -26.40
C LYS A 463 -13.79 21.04 -26.03
N TYR A 464 -13.00 19.97 -26.18
CA TYR A 464 -13.42 18.58 -25.98
C TYR A 464 -12.62 17.86 -24.88
N ARG A 465 -11.84 18.58 -24.08
CA ARG A 465 -11.04 17.98 -22.99
C ARG A 465 -11.09 18.84 -21.73
N LEU A 466 -11.34 18.19 -20.61
CA LEU A 466 -11.17 18.80 -19.28
C LEU A 466 -10.29 17.95 -18.38
N SER A 467 -9.66 18.60 -17.42
CA SER A 467 -8.90 18.01 -16.32
C SER A 467 -9.64 18.30 -15.01
N ILE A 468 -9.75 17.28 -14.15
CA ILE A 468 -10.26 17.38 -12.79
C ILE A 468 -9.17 16.85 -11.85
N LYS A 469 -8.65 17.71 -10.98
CA LYS A 469 -7.64 17.36 -9.98
C LYS A 469 -8.27 17.19 -8.60
N LEU A 470 -7.98 16.06 -7.97
CA LEU A 470 -8.44 15.72 -6.62
C LEU A 470 -7.43 16.13 -5.55
N THR A 471 -7.90 16.29 -4.31
CA THR A 471 -7.03 16.57 -3.14
C THR A 471 -6.27 15.34 -2.63
N SER A 472 -6.76 14.14 -2.96
CA SER A 472 -6.18 12.85 -2.60
C SER A 472 -6.57 11.79 -3.64
N PRO A 473 -5.82 10.67 -3.77
CA PRO A 473 -6.23 9.56 -4.62
C PRO A 473 -7.58 9.00 -4.18
N TYR A 474 -8.57 8.99 -5.07
CA TYR A 474 -9.89 8.42 -4.83
C TYR A 474 -10.57 8.09 -6.16
N SER A 475 -10.52 6.82 -6.59
CA SER A 475 -11.12 6.39 -7.87
C SER A 475 -12.65 6.33 -7.85
N GLY A 476 -13.25 6.18 -6.66
CA GLY A 476 -14.70 6.23 -6.46
C GLY A 476 -15.35 7.54 -6.93
N PHE A 477 -14.57 8.63 -7.06
CA PHE A 477 -15.07 9.91 -7.59
C PHE A 477 -15.65 9.78 -9.02
N LEU A 478 -15.19 8.79 -9.82
CA LEU A 478 -15.75 8.55 -11.15
C LEU A 478 -17.24 8.18 -11.08
N LEU A 479 -17.64 7.48 -10.03
CA LEU A 479 -19.04 7.13 -9.81
C LEU A 479 -19.87 8.36 -9.44
N ASN A 480 -19.30 9.33 -8.73
CA ASN A 480 -19.96 10.62 -8.44
C ASN A 480 -20.23 11.40 -9.74
N LEU A 481 -19.32 11.35 -10.71
CA LEU A 481 -19.49 11.95 -12.04
C LEU A 481 -20.53 11.23 -12.92
N GLY A 482 -20.97 10.04 -12.49
CA GLY A 482 -22.02 9.24 -13.11
C GLY A 482 -23.43 9.49 -12.56
N GLN A 483 -23.53 10.32 -11.52
CA GLN A 483 -24.79 10.57 -10.81
C GLN A 483 -25.68 11.56 -11.55
N PHE A 484 -26.98 11.49 -11.24
CA PHE A 484 -27.98 12.38 -11.84
C PHE A 484 -27.74 13.86 -11.50
N TYR A 485 -27.17 14.16 -10.33
CA TYR A 485 -26.95 15.53 -9.88
C TYR A 485 -25.67 16.15 -10.47
N THR A 486 -24.78 15.34 -11.06
CA THR A 486 -23.61 15.81 -11.85
C THR A 486 -23.96 15.94 -13.33
N CYS A 487 -25.21 16.32 -13.61
CA CYS A 487 -25.71 16.51 -14.95
C CYS A 487 -25.04 17.69 -15.66
N ILE A 488 -25.09 17.67 -16.99
CA ILE A 488 -24.55 18.70 -17.84
C ILE A 488 -25.70 19.56 -18.38
N LEU A 489 -25.62 20.85 -18.09
CA LEU A 489 -26.61 21.85 -18.49
C LEU A 489 -26.03 22.78 -19.55
N ASP A 490 -26.92 23.24 -20.43
CA ASP A 490 -26.58 24.31 -21.36
C ASP A 490 -26.40 25.63 -20.60
N LYS A 491 -25.14 26.12 -20.52
CA LYS A 491 -24.81 27.36 -19.83
C LYS A 491 -25.66 28.57 -20.28
N GLU A 492 -25.82 28.77 -21.58
CA GLU A 492 -26.52 29.94 -22.11
C GLU A 492 -28.02 29.90 -21.81
N ASP A 493 -28.63 28.72 -21.88
CA ASP A 493 -30.05 28.57 -21.52
C ASP A 493 -30.26 28.77 -20.02
N VAL A 494 -29.37 28.26 -19.16
CA VAL A 494 -29.46 28.46 -17.71
C VAL A 494 -29.36 29.94 -17.36
N GLU A 495 -28.45 30.69 -17.99
CA GLU A 495 -28.34 32.15 -17.83
C GLU A 495 -29.61 32.90 -18.29
N ARG A 496 -30.40 32.31 -19.20
CA ARG A 496 -31.71 32.82 -19.65
C ARG A 496 -32.88 32.31 -18.79
N GLY A 497 -32.62 31.53 -17.74
CA GLY A 497 -33.62 30.98 -16.83
C GLY A 497 -34.32 29.71 -17.35
N LYS A 498 -33.73 29.01 -18.33
CA LYS A 498 -34.22 27.75 -18.88
C LYS A 498 -33.23 26.63 -18.60
N LEU A 499 -33.70 25.49 -18.10
CA LEU A 499 -32.86 24.30 -17.96
C LEU A 499 -32.96 23.47 -19.23
N THR A 500 -31.82 23.24 -19.89
CA THR A 500 -31.73 22.40 -21.09
C THR A 500 -30.68 21.32 -20.86
N GLY A 501 -31.11 20.06 -20.97
CA GLY A 501 -30.27 18.88 -20.80
C GLY A 501 -29.75 18.31 -22.12
N CYS A 502 -29.14 17.13 -22.02
CA CYS A 502 -28.57 16.37 -23.13
C CYS A 502 -28.85 14.87 -23.05
N GLY A 503 -29.83 14.45 -22.25
CA GLY A 503 -30.26 13.06 -22.11
C GLY A 503 -31.10 12.58 -23.31
N PRO A 504 -31.52 11.30 -23.30
CA PRO A 504 -32.25 10.68 -24.40
C PRO A 504 -33.64 11.28 -24.67
N TYR A 505 -34.27 11.94 -23.69
CA TYR A 505 -35.58 12.56 -23.85
C TYR A 505 -35.59 14.03 -23.46
N ILE A 506 -36.44 14.81 -24.11
CA ILE A 506 -36.72 16.21 -23.83
C ILE A 506 -37.96 16.29 -22.94
N LEU A 507 -37.89 17.04 -21.84
CA LEU A 507 -39.08 17.38 -21.06
C LEU A 507 -39.94 18.37 -21.86
N GLU A 508 -41.03 17.88 -22.44
CA GLU A 508 -41.92 18.66 -23.31
C GLU A 508 -43.01 19.37 -22.51
N GLU A 509 -43.63 18.66 -21.57
CA GLU A 509 -44.71 19.17 -20.73
C GLU A 509 -44.58 18.61 -19.31
N ALA A 510 -44.85 19.45 -18.31
CA ALA A 510 -44.96 19.02 -16.92
C ALA A 510 -46.20 19.66 -16.29
N THR A 511 -47.07 18.82 -15.74
CA THR A 511 -48.29 19.23 -15.03
C THR A 511 -48.26 18.73 -13.59
N ASP A 512 -49.32 19.00 -12.83
CA ASP A 512 -49.48 18.48 -11.48
C ASP A 512 -49.79 16.97 -11.42
N GLU A 513 -50.19 16.36 -12.53
CA GLU A 513 -50.63 14.95 -12.60
C GLU A 513 -49.67 14.05 -13.39
N TYR A 514 -49.01 14.60 -14.42
CA TYR A 514 -48.11 13.87 -15.31
C TYR A 514 -47.06 14.78 -15.97
N CYS A 515 -46.00 14.19 -16.53
CA CYS A 515 -45.15 14.83 -17.55
C CYS A 515 -45.09 14.03 -18.84
N VAL A 516 -44.71 14.73 -19.91
CA VAL A 516 -44.45 14.16 -21.23
C VAL A 516 -42.96 14.34 -21.56
N LEU A 517 -42.32 13.23 -21.90
CA LEU A 517 -40.94 13.17 -22.35
C LEU A 517 -40.93 12.80 -23.84
N ARG A 518 -40.36 13.65 -24.70
CA ARG A 518 -40.26 13.40 -26.15
C ARG A 518 -38.86 12.92 -26.52
N GLY A 519 -38.77 11.88 -27.34
CA GLY A 519 -37.49 11.29 -27.75
C GLY A 519 -36.58 12.30 -28.48
N PHE A 520 -35.33 12.42 -28.03
CA PHE A 520 -34.33 13.27 -28.65
C PHE A 520 -33.57 12.50 -29.74
N LYS A 521 -33.94 12.74 -31.01
CA LYS A 521 -33.39 12.00 -32.16
C LYS A 521 -31.88 12.18 -32.36
N ASP A 522 -31.32 13.28 -31.87
CA ASP A 522 -29.89 13.62 -31.95
C ASP A 522 -29.09 13.19 -30.70
N TYR A 523 -29.66 12.35 -29.83
CA TYR A 523 -28.98 11.85 -28.65
C TYR A 523 -27.69 11.09 -29.03
N PHE A 524 -26.60 11.39 -28.34
CA PHE A 524 -25.27 10.83 -28.66
C PHE A 524 -25.16 9.32 -28.40
N GLY A 525 -26.08 8.75 -27.63
CA GLY A 525 -26.23 7.30 -27.41
C GLY A 525 -27.03 6.58 -28.51
N GLY A 526 -27.59 7.32 -29.47
CA GLY A 526 -28.55 6.83 -30.46
C GLY A 526 -29.98 7.28 -30.13
N ALA A 527 -30.83 7.44 -31.15
CA ALA A 527 -32.20 7.85 -30.92
C ALA A 527 -32.95 6.82 -30.05
N PRO A 528 -33.75 7.26 -29.06
CA PRO A 528 -34.56 6.34 -28.26
C PRO A 528 -35.57 5.60 -29.14
N TYR A 529 -35.88 4.34 -28.80
CA TYR A 529 -36.85 3.54 -29.56
C TYR A 529 -38.30 4.00 -29.40
N ILE A 530 -38.63 4.67 -28.29
CA ILE A 530 -39.96 5.22 -28.02
C ILE A 530 -39.97 6.72 -28.33
N ASP A 531 -40.96 7.18 -29.09
CA ASP A 531 -41.09 8.59 -29.46
C ASP A 531 -41.57 9.47 -28.30
N MET A 532 -42.47 8.93 -27.46
CA MET A 532 -43.07 9.67 -26.35
C MET A 532 -43.27 8.80 -25.11
N VAL A 533 -42.84 9.27 -23.94
CA VAL A 533 -43.10 8.66 -22.64
C VAL A 533 -43.99 9.57 -21.81
N VAL A 534 -45.11 9.04 -21.33
CA VAL A 534 -46.03 9.73 -20.43
C VAL A 534 -45.86 9.17 -19.03
N VAL A 535 -45.35 10.00 -18.11
CA VAL A 535 -45.08 9.63 -16.72
C VAL A 535 -46.17 10.18 -15.82
N ASN A 536 -46.97 9.30 -15.20
CA ASN A 536 -48.08 9.67 -14.32
C ASN A 536 -47.66 9.60 -12.85
N TYR A 537 -48.14 10.54 -12.02
CA TYR A 537 -47.67 10.71 -10.63
C TYR A 537 -48.72 10.52 -9.54
N ARG A 538 -50.01 10.55 -9.90
CA ARG A 538 -51.12 10.67 -8.94
C ARG A 538 -52.09 9.48 -8.98
N ASP A 539 -51.62 8.33 -9.43
CA ASP A 539 -52.47 7.14 -9.41
C ASP A 539 -52.47 6.51 -8.02
N GLU A 540 -53.64 6.49 -7.37
CA GLU A 540 -53.80 5.92 -6.03
C GLU A 540 -53.59 4.39 -6.00
N ASN A 541 -53.74 3.71 -7.14
CA ASN A 541 -53.53 2.26 -7.23
C ASN A 541 -52.91 1.86 -8.58
N ILE A 542 -51.59 2.05 -8.66
CA ILE A 542 -50.77 1.75 -9.86
C ILE A 542 -50.94 0.30 -10.32
N ALA A 543 -50.96 -0.68 -9.40
CA ALA A 543 -51.08 -2.10 -9.73
C ALA A 543 -52.43 -2.43 -10.40
N LYS A 544 -53.53 -1.89 -9.87
CA LYS A 544 -54.86 -2.03 -10.46
C LYS A 544 -54.93 -1.34 -11.82
N ALA A 545 -54.43 -0.12 -11.93
CA ALA A 545 -54.43 0.64 -13.17
C ALA A 545 -53.62 -0.05 -14.29
N PHE A 546 -52.51 -0.72 -13.93
CA PHE A 546 -51.76 -1.56 -14.87
C PHE A 546 -52.59 -2.75 -15.37
N ILE A 547 -53.26 -3.48 -14.46
CA ILE A 547 -54.16 -4.59 -14.81
C ILE A 547 -55.29 -4.11 -15.74
N GLU A 548 -55.81 -2.90 -15.54
CA GLU A 548 -56.91 -2.32 -16.31
C GLU A 548 -56.52 -1.80 -17.70
N GLY A 549 -55.23 -1.75 -18.04
CA GLY A 549 -54.80 -1.27 -19.37
C GLY A 549 -54.07 0.06 -19.38
N LYS A 550 -54.06 0.81 -18.27
CA LYS A 550 -53.63 2.22 -18.25
C LYS A 550 -52.12 2.39 -18.42
N TYR A 551 -51.32 1.47 -17.88
CA TYR A 551 -49.86 1.54 -17.90
C TYR A 551 -49.26 0.38 -18.68
N ASP A 552 -48.18 0.65 -19.40
CA ASP A 552 -47.37 -0.31 -20.15
C ASP A 552 -46.27 -0.93 -19.28
N LEU A 553 -45.77 -0.14 -18.33
CA LEU A 553 -44.66 -0.47 -17.44
C LEU A 553 -44.86 0.20 -16.08
N ILE A 554 -44.68 -0.56 -14.99
CA ILE A 554 -44.72 -0.08 -13.60
C ILE A 554 -43.61 -0.74 -12.77
N THR A 555 -43.24 -0.11 -11.66
CA THR A 555 -42.40 -0.72 -10.61
C THR A 555 -43.26 -1.15 -9.44
N VAL A 556 -42.99 -2.33 -8.88
CA VAL A 556 -43.74 -2.90 -7.75
C VAL A 556 -42.80 -3.23 -6.60
N ASN A 557 -43.13 -2.74 -5.41
CA ASN A 557 -42.35 -2.89 -4.19
C ASN A 557 -43.15 -3.52 -3.03
N SER A 558 -44.36 -4.01 -3.30
CA SER A 558 -45.22 -4.66 -2.30
C SER A 558 -45.56 -6.10 -2.70
N LYS A 559 -45.58 -7.01 -1.72
CA LYS A 559 -45.98 -8.41 -1.92
C LYS A 559 -47.41 -8.53 -2.45
N GLU A 560 -48.31 -7.69 -1.92
CA GLU A 560 -49.75 -7.72 -2.21
C GLU A 560 -50.01 -7.34 -3.67
N ASP A 561 -49.37 -6.28 -4.16
CA ASP A 561 -49.50 -5.84 -5.56
C ASP A 561 -48.86 -6.83 -6.52
N LEU A 562 -47.65 -7.32 -6.20
CA LEU A 562 -46.95 -8.31 -7.02
C LEU A 562 -47.77 -9.60 -7.17
N SER A 563 -48.36 -10.07 -6.06
CA SER A 563 -49.24 -11.25 -6.06
C SER A 563 -50.53 -10.99 -6.84
N THR A 564 -51.09 -9.79 -6.73
CA THR A 564 -52.31 -9.42 -7.47
C THR A 564 -52.06 -9.41 -8.98
N ILE A 565 -50.94 -8.84 -9.41
CA ILE A 565 -50.53 -8.80 -10.83
C ILE A 565 -50.27 -10.22 -11.36
N ARG A 566 -49.48 -11.04 -10.64
CA ARG A 566 -49.22 -12.44 -11.02
C ARG A 566 -50.49 -13.26 -11.25
N ASN A 567 -51.55 -12.96 -10.50
CA ASN A 567 -52.81 -13.68 -10.58
C ASN A 567 -53.79 -13.12 -11.63
N LYS A 568 -53.71 -11.83 -11.97
CA LYS A 568 -54.75 -11.12 -12.75
C LYS A 568 -54.28 -10.55 -14.09
N ALA A 569 -52.97 -10.40 -14.32
CA ALA A 569 -52.42 -9.84 -15.53
C ALA A 569 -51.45 -10.79 -16.22
N ASP A 570 -51.49 -10.83 -17.55
CA ASP A 570 -50.46 -11.46 -18.35
C ASP A 570 -49.32 -10.45 -18.59
N ALA A 571 -48.28 -10.53 -17.74
CA ALA A 571 -47.19 -9.56 -17.69
C ALA A 571 -45.82 -10.26 -17.68
N ASN A 572 -44.79 -9.52 -18.08
CA ASN A 572 -43.40 -9.85 -17.78
C ASN A 572 -43.05 -9.28 -16.41
N ILE A 573 -42.42 -10.08 -15.56
CA ILE A 573 -42.05 -9.71 -14.20
C ILE A 573 -40.60 -10.13 -13.99
N ASP A 574 -39.73 -9.15 -13.82
CA ASP A 574 -38.32 -9.37 -13.51
C ASP A 574 -38.00 -8.73 -12.15
N LEU A 575 -37.27 -9.46 -11.31
CA LEU A 575 -36.85 -9.01 -9.99
C LEU A 575 -35.41 -8.48 -10.06
N PHE A 576 -35.16 -7.36 -9.39
CA PHE A 576 -33.84 -6.73 -9.34
C PHE A 576 -33.44 -6.43 -7.92
N ASP A 577 -32.18 -6.73 -7.61
CA ASP A 577 -31.58 -6.38 -6.33
C ASP A 577 -31.37 -4.88 -6.26
N VAL A 578 -31.83 -4.27 -5.17
CA VAL A 578 -31.53 -2.88 -4.86
C VAL A 578 -30.34 -2.88 -3.90
N MET A 579 -29.34 -2.04 -4.18
CA MET A 579 -28.18 -1.86 -3.32
C MET A 579 -28.56 -1.12 -2.03
N GLY A 580 -29.39 -1.73 -1.19
CA GLY A 580 -29.96 -1.14 0.02
C GLY A 580 -29.99 -2.10 1.20
N THR A 581 -30.09 -1.55 2.40
CA THR A 581 -30.25 -2.32 3.64
C THR A 581 -31.28 -1.63 4.52
N PHE A 582 -32.32 -2.37 4.92
CA PHE A 582 -33.21 -1.96 6.01
C PHE A 582 -32.70 -2.54 7.32
N TYR A 583 -32.74 -1.76 8.38
CA TYR A 583 -32.17 -2.16 9.67
C TYR A 583 -32.94 -1.56 10.85
N VAL A 584 -32.80 -2.18 12.02
CA VAL A 584 -33.07 -1.52 13.30
C VAL A 584 -31.77 -0.92 13.80
N GLY A 585 -31.71 0.39 13.99
CA GLY A 585 -30.54 1.09 14.51
C GLY A 585 -30.64 1.28 16.02
N PHE A 586 -29.52 1.13 16.72
CA PHE A 586 -29.40 1.45 18.14
C PHE A 586 -28.84 2.86 18.35
N ASN A 587 -29.39 3.59 19.31
CA ASN A 587 -28.76 4.82 19.80
C ASN A 587 -27.64 4.48 20.79
N LEU A 588 -26.38 4.57 20.35
CA LEU A 588 -25.22 4.17 21.14
C LEU A 588 -24.67 5.30 22.05
N GLU A 589 -24.98 6.55 21.71
CA GLU A 589 -24.64 7.72 22.53
C GLU A 589 -25.51 7.78 23.81
N GLY A 590 -26.75 7.28 23.71
CA GLY A 590 -27.71 7.19 24.81
C GLY A 590 -27.24 6.35 26.02
N ASN A 591 -27.94 6.53 27.15
CA ASN A 591 -27.66 5.83 28.42
C ASN A 591 -28.51 4.57 28.64
N SER A 592 -29.10 4.03 27.58
CA SER A 592 -29.90 2.80 27.68
C SER A 592 -29.00 1.57 27.78
N LEU A 593 -29.48 0.53 28.44
CA LEU A 593 -28.73 -0.71 28.58
C LEU A 593 -28.51 -1.39 27.22
N PHE A 594 -29.44 -1.22 26.27
CA PHE A 594 -29.29 -1.67 24.88
C PHE A 594 -28.24 -0.86 24.11
N GLY A 595 -28.08 0.44 24.38
CA GLY A 595 -27.00 1.25 23.79
C GLY A 595 -25.61 0.93 24.38
N LYS A 596 -25.54 0.60 25.68
CA LYS A 596 -24.26 0.37 26.37
C LYS A 596 -23.77 -1.09 26.36
N SER A 597 -24.66 -2.08 26.40
CA SER A 597 -24.30 -3.49 26.37
C SER A 597 -24.35 -4.04 24.94
N LYS A 598 -23.22 -4.59 24.48
CA LYS A 598 -23.09 -5.22 23.17
C LYS A 598 -23.85 -6.55 23.15
N GLU A 599 -23.80 -7.29 24.25
CA GLU A 599 -24.49 -8.55 24.47
C GLU A 599 -26.01 -8.37 24.40
N ALA A 600 -26.53 -7.27 24.97
CA ALA A 600 -27.94 -6.90 24.84
C ALA A 600 -28.35 -6.70 23.37
N ARG A 601 -27.51 -6.06 22.54
CA ARG A 601 -27.77 -5.88 21.10
C ARG A 601 -27.70 -7.20 20.35
N HIS A 602 -26.73 -8.06 20.64
CA HIS A 602 -26.69 -9.41 20.08
C HIS A 602 -27.96 -10.21 20.42
N ALA A 603 -28.46 -10.08 21.66
CA ALA A 603 -29.68 -10.75 22.06
C ALA A 603 -30.89 -10.32 21.22
N LEU A 604 -31.02 -9.01 20.91
CA LEU A 604 -32.07 -8.54 20.01
C LEU A 604 -31.83 -8.99 18.56
N ASN A 605 -30.58 -9.04 18.09
CA ASN A 605 -30.26 -9.60 16.78
C ASN A 605 -30.67 -11.08 16.65
N TYR A 606 -30.65 -11.87 17.74
CA TYR A 606 -31.23 -13.21 17.78
C TYR A 606 -32.75 -13.22 17.96
N GLY A 607 -33.32 -12.17 18.53
CA GLY A 607 -34.71 -12.10 18.95
C GLY A 607 -35.69 -11.48 17.96
N ILE A 608 -35.22 -10.82 16.90
CA ILE A 608 -36.06 -10.28 15.81
C ILE A 608 -36.17 -11.29 14.67
N ASN A 609 -37.40 -11.59 14.24
CA ASN A 609 -37.66 -12.58 13.19
C ASN A 609 -37.64 -11.95 11.78
N ARG A 610 -36.43 -11.80 11.23
CA ARG A 610 -36.20 -11.24 9.87
C ARG A 610 -37.01 -11.98 8.81
N LYS A 611 -36.99 -13.32 8.86
CA LYS A 611 -37.69 -14.16 7.89
C LYS A 611 -39.21 -13.92 7.89
N ARG A 612 -39.84 -13.80 9.07
CA ARG A 612 -41.27 -13.49 9.17
C ARG A 612 -41.59 -12.11 8.58
N ILE A 613 -40.75 -11.11 8.85
CA ILE A 613 -40.89 -9.76 8.28
C ILE A 613 -40.85 -9.83 6.75
N ILE A 614 -39.86 -10.52 6.19
CA ILE A 614 -39.71 -10.68 4.73
C ILE A 614 -40.90 -11.45 4.16
N ASP A 615 -41.21 -12.63 4.68
CA ASP A 615 -42.25 -13.52 4.16
C ASP A 615 -43.64 -12.85 4.18
N GLU A 616 -43.97 -12.10 5.24
CA GLU A 616 -45.31 -11.51 5.40
C GLU A 616 -45.46 -10.15 4.70
N ILE A 617 -44.42 -9.33 4.63
CA ILE A 617 -44.48 -7.97 4.05
C ILE A 617 -44.01 -7.92 2.58
N LEU A 618 -42.92 -8.62 2.26
CA LEU A 618 -42.19 -8.44 0.99
C LEU A 618 -42.33 -9.66 0.04
N GLY A 619 -42.39 -10.87 0.59
CA GLY A 619 -42.33 -12.10 -0.20
C GLY A 619 -41.01 -12.19 -0.96
N ASP A 620 -41.08 -12.35 -2.28
CA ASP A 620 -39.90 -12.44 -3.17
C ASP A 620 -39.12 -11.10 -3.29
N LEU A 621 -39.61 -10.02 -2.68
CA LEU A 621 -39.04 -8.66 -2.77
C LEU A 621 -38.05 -8.33 -1.64
N GLY A 622 -37.61 -9.32 -0.87
CA GLY A 622 -36.62 -9.13 0.20
C GLY A 622 -35.70 -10.32 0.35
N GLU A 623 -34.41 -10.03 0.58
CA GLU A 623 -33.40 -11.02 0.92
C GLU A 623 -32.88 -10.77 2.34
N GLU A 624 -32.70 -11.81 3.14
CA GLU A 624 -32.27 -11.66 4.52
C GLU A 624 -30.88 -11.02 4.61
N ALA A 625 -30.78 -9.92 5.36
CA ALA A 625 -29.54 -9.19 5.52
C ALA A 625 -28.64 -9.82 6.60
N ARG A 626 -27.37 -10.03 6.26
CA ARG A 626 -26.34 -10.55 7.18
C ARG A 626 -25.34 -9.50 7.65
N GLY A 627 -25.30 -8.36 6.97
CA GLY A 627 -24.39 -7.26 7.25
C GLY A 627 -25.00 -5.92 6.82
N PRO A 628 -24.27 -4.81 7.04
CA PRO A 628 -24.73 -3.50 6.62
C PRO A 628 -24.65 -3.31 5.10
N VAL A 629 -23.70 -3.94 4.40
CA VAL A 629 -23.48 -3.79 2.96
C VAL A 629 -24.16 -4.94 2.19
N PRO A 630 -24.87 -4.69 1.07
CA PRO A 630 -25.42 -5.71 0.18
C PRO A 630 -24.36 -6.66 -0.42
N PRO A 631 -24.72 -7.92 -0.78
CA PRO A 631 -23.74 -8.91 -1.25
C PRO A 631 -23.28 -8.62 -2.69
N THR A 632 -24.06 -7.80 -3.40
CA THR A 632 -23.77 -7.29 -4.74
C THR A 632 -22.63 -6.27 -4.74
N ILE A 633 -22.26 -5.70 -3.58
CA ILE A 633 -21.15 -4.75 -3.42
C ILE A 633 -19.96 -5.43 -2.73
N VAL A 634 -20.18 -6.04 -1.55
CA VAL A 634 -19.15 -6.82 -0.84
C VAL A 634 -19.72 -8.19 -0.49
N PRO A 635 -19.09 -9.30 -0.90
CA PRO A 635 -19.51 -10.64 -0.51
C PRO A 635 -19.60 -10.81 1.00
N TRP A 636 -20.49 -11.68 1.50
CA TRP A 636 -20.71 -11.86 2.95
C TRP A 636 -20.03 -13.10 3.54
N ASP A 637 -19.04 -13.65 2.83
CA ASP A 637 -18.37 -14.86 3.26
C ASP A 637 -17.69 -14.63 4.62
N GLY A 638 -18.16 -15.35 5.65
CA GLY A 638 -17.60 -15.28 7.01
C GLY A 638 -18.31 -14.35 8.00
N LEU A 639 -19.35 -13.60 7.60
CA LEU A 639 -20.10 -12.75 8.54
C LEU A 639 -20.90 -13.56 9.58
N PRO A 640 -21.03 -13.08 10.84
CA PRO A 640 -21.80 -13.76 11.87
C PRO A 640 -23.28 -13.93 11.48
N ALA A 641 -23.75 -15.17 11.39
CA ALA A 641 -25.17 -15.45 11.18
C ALA A 641 -25.93 -15.38 12.52
N TYR A 642 -26.64 -14.26 12.78
CA TYR A 642 -27.54 -14.12 13.93
C TYR A 642 -28.87 -14.85 13.70
N SER A 643 -28.82 -16.18 13.59
CA SER A 643 -29.99 -17.02 13.35
C SER A 643 -31.06 -16.86 14.44
N TYR A 644 -32.29 -16.54 14.05
CA TYR A 644 -33.40 -16.29 14.96
C TYR A 644 -33.57 -17.39 16.04
N SER A 645 -33.50 -17.00 17.31
CA SER A 645 -33.61 -17.87 18.48
C SER A 645 -34.07 -17.12 19.72
N ILE A 646 -35.37 -17.19 20.01
CA ILE A 646 -35.97 -16.63 21.23
C ILE A 646 -35.32 -17.18 22.51
N PRO A 647 -35.04 -18.50 22.66
CA PRO A 647 -34.38 -19.02 23.86
C PRO A 647 -32.99 -18.40 24.10
N LYS A 648 -32.16 -18.29 23.05
CA LYS A 648 -30.82 -17.71 23.15
C LYS A 648 -30.88 -16.21 23.48
N ALA A 649 -31.80 -15.48 22.86
CA ALA A 649 -32.04 -14.08 23.17
C ALA A 649 -32.44 -13.89 24.65
N LYS A 650 -33.41 -14.66 25.15
CA LYS A 650 -33.87 -14.59 26.56
C LYS A 650 -32.76 -14.92 27.56
N GLU A 651 -31.91 -15.88 27.24
CA GLU A 651 -30.75 -16.24 28.06
C GLU A 651 -29.79 -15.05 28.22
N ILE A 652 -29.36 -14.46 27.11
CA ILE A 652 -28.45 -13.30 27.12
C ILE A 652 -29.10 -12.10 27.81
N LEU A 653 -30.37 -11.79 27.51
CA LEU A 653 -31.12 -10.70 28.16
C LEU A 653 -31.24 -10.89 29.69
N THR A 654 -31.32 -12.15 30.16
CA THR A 654 -31.36 -12.45 31.59
C THR A 654 -30.00 -12.22 32.25
N GLN A 655 -28.91 -12.65 31.59
CA GLN A 655 -27.53 -12.47 32.07
C GLN A 655 -27.17 -10.98 32.16
N GLU A 656 -27.59 -10.18 31.17
CA GLU A 656 -27.41 -8.73 31.14
C GLU A 656 -28.32 -7.96 32.11
N GLY A 657 -29.23 -8.65 32.82
CA GLY A 657 -30.12 -8.03 33.80
C GLY A 657 -31.20 -7.14 33.18
N LEU A 658 -31.60 -7.38 31.93
CA LEU A 658 -32.57 -6.52 31.24
C LEU A 658 -34.00 -6.67 31.76
N TYR A 659 -34.38 -7.84 32.27
CA TYR A 659 -35.71 -8.05 32.86
C TYR A 659 -35.88 -7.43 34.24
N THR A 660 -34.78 -7.12 34.94
CA THR A 660 -34.80 -6.46 36.25
C THR A 660 -34.75 -4.93 36.11
N SER A 661 -34.33 -4.40 34.96
CA SER A 661 -34.49 -3.00 34.59
C SER A 661 -35.98 -2.69 34.32
N ALA A 662 -36.62 -1.90 35.20
CA ALA A 662 -38.04 -1.55 35.04
C ALA A 662 -38.32 -0.55 33.89
N ARG A 663 -37.32 -0.16 33.10
CA ARG A 663 -37.46 0.86 32.05
C ARG A 663 -37.87 0.23 30.72
N PRO A 664 -38.92 0.74 30.05
CA PRO A 664 -39.26 0.30 28.71
C PRO A 664 -38.17 0.74 27.69
N ILE A 665 -38.02 -0.04 26.63
CA ILE A 665 -37.23 0.37 25.46
C ILE A 665 -38.01 1.40 24.65
N LYS A 666 -37.39 2.53 24.35
CA LYS A 666 -38.00 3.62 23.58
C LYS A 666 -37.79 3.40 22.09
N ILE A 667 -38.89 3.40 21.32
CA ILE A 667 -38.88 3.10 19.88
C ILE A 667 -39.39 4.32 19.13
N LEU A 668 -38.60 4.83 18.20
CA LEU A 668 -38.98 5.96 17.35
C LEU A 668 -39.75 5.46 16.12
N LEU A 669 -40.99 5.92 15.95
CA LEU A 669 -41.87 5.60 14.82
C LEU A 669 -42.20 6.87 14.01
N ARG A 670 -42.32 6.70 12.69
CA ARG A 670 -42.92 7.70 11.81
C ARG A 670 -44.42 7.74 12.05
N ASP A 671 -44.99 8.93 12.11
CA ASP A 671 -46.44 9.11 12.17
C ASP A 671 -47.05 8.97 10.77
N GLU A 672 -47.15 7.70 10.34
CA GLU A 672 -47.63 7.29 9.02
C GLU A 672 -48.83 6.33 9.15
N PRO A 673 -49.64 6.17 8.08
CA PRO A 673 -50.73 5.20 8.04
C PRO A 673 -50.26 3.76 8.33
N GLU A 674 -51.15 2.92 8.89
CA GLU A 674 -50.79 1.56 9.33
C GLU A 674 -50.36 0.63 8.19
N ASN A 675 -50.77 0.93 6.95
CA ASN A 675 -50.37 0.20 5.76
C ASN A 675 -49.00 0.63 5.21
N ALA A 676 -48.40 1.72 5.72
CA ALA A 676 -47.09 2.18 5.30
C ALA A 676 -45.99 1.17 5.67
N LEU A 677 -44.99 1.02 4.79
CA LEU A 677 -43.94 0.01 4.93
C LEU A 677 -43.17 0.13 6.25
N PHE A 678 -42.72 1.34 6.62
CA PHE A 678 -41.98 1.58 7.87
C PHE A 678 -42.82 1.29 9.11
N TYR A 679 -44.12 1.62 9.09
CA TYR A 679 -45.03 1.29 10.18
C TYR A 679 -45.18 -0.22 10.36
N ARG A 680 -45.45 -0.95 9.26
CA ARG A 680 -45.56 -2.41 9.27
C ARG A 680 -44.30 -3.06 9.84
N ILE A 681 -43.12 -2.68 9.35
CA ILE A 681 -41.84 -3.21 9.87
C ILE A 681 -41.71 -2.94 11.37
N SER A 682 -42.01 -1.72 11.80
CA SER A 682 -41.95 -1.32 13.22
C SER A 682 -42.89 -2.17 14.08
N ASP A 683 -44.11 -2.45 13.62
CA ASP A 683 -45.08 -3.28 14.34
C ASP A 683 -44.59 -4.72 14.52
N TYR A 684 -43.99 -5.34 13.49
CA TYR A 684 -43.38 -6.68 13.66
C TYR A 684 -42.20 -6.68 14.64
N VAL A 685 -41.34 -5.66 14.59
CA VAL A 685 -40.24 -5.50 15.55
C VAL A 685 -40.77 -5.34 16.97
N ILE A 686 -41.80 -4.51 17.19
CA ILE A 686 -42.46 -4.33 18.49
C ILE A 686 -43.05 -5.65 19.00
N ARG A 687 -43.71 -6.43 18.13
CA ARG A 687 -44.26 -7.74 18.49
C ARG A 687 -43.15 -8.71 18.93
N ASP A 688 -42.04 -8.76 18.22
CA ASP A 688 -40.88 -9.59 18.60
C ASP A 688 -40.27 -9.17 19.93
N LEU A 689 -40.12 -7.87 20.18
CA LEU A 689 -39.65 -7.35 21.47
C LEU A 689 -40.60 -7.72 22.63
N ASN A 690 -41.91 -7.64 22.40
CA ASN A 690 -42.91 -8.05 23.39
C ASN A 690 -42.86 -9.57 23.64
N GLU A 691 -42.62 -10.40 22.62
CA GLU A 691 -42.45 -11.86 22.76
C GLU A 691 -41.19 -12.25 23.56
N LEU A 692 -40.14 -11.43 23.44
CA LEU A 692 -38.96 -11.48 24.30
C LEU A 692 -39.26 -11.05 25.74
N GLY A 693 -40.42 -10.44 26.03
CA GLY A 693 -40.79 -9.95 27.35
C GLY A 693 -40.22 -8.55 27.66
N ILE A 694 -39.78 -7.82 26.64
CA ILE A 694 -39.27 -6.45 26.78
C ILE A 694 -40.45 -5.48 26.70
N LYS A 695 -40.55 -4.57 27.68
CA LYS A 695 -41.57 -3.51 27.65
C LYS A 695 -41.16 -2.42 26.66
N THR A 696 -42.10 -1.93 25.85
CA THR A 696 -41.85 -0.92 24.80
C THR A 696 -42.57 0.39 25.10
N GLU A 697 -41.95 1.53 24.74
CA GLU A 697 -42.52 2.87 24.77
C GLU A 697 -42.37 3.48 23.36
N ILE A 698 -43.47 3.95 22.77
CA ILE A 698 -43.48 4.45 21.39
C ILE A 698 -43.37 5.98 21.39
N ILE A 699 -42.42 6.50 20.64
CA ILE A 699 -42.26 7.93 20.35
C ILE A 699 -42.61 8.14 18.88
N LYS A 700 -43.70 8.88 18.61
CA LYS A 700 -44.11 9.21 17.24
C LYS A 700 -43.62 10.60 16.84
N VAL A 701 -43.08 10.72 15.64
CA VAL A 701 -42.64 11.99 15.05
C VAL A 701 -43.04 12.05 13.58
N SER A 702 -43.13 13.26 13.02
CA SER A 702 -43.44 13.45 11.60
C SER A 702 -42.37 12.80 10.71
N SER A 703 -42.73 12.37 9.49
CA SER A 703 -41.75 11.78 8.57
C SER A 703 -40.60 12.73 8.21
N GLN A 704 -40.83 14.05 8.22
CA GLN A 704 -39.79 15.07 7.95
C GLN A 704 -38.81 15.23 9.11
N ASP A 705 -39.25 14.93 10.33
CA ASP A 705 -38.45 15.07 11.54
C ASP A 705 -37.74 13.78 11.94
N TYR A 706 -38.19 12.63 11.43
CA TYR A 706 -37.81 11.28 11.87
C TYR A 706 -36.30 11.00 11.95
N LEU A 707 -35.51 11.49 10.98
CA LEU A 707 -34.07 11.24 10.92
C LEU A 707 -33.21 12.37 11.52
N LYS A 708 -33.82 13.40 12.12
CA LYS A 708 -33.03 14.45 12.79
C LYS A 708 -32.43 13.91 14.08
N LEU A 709 -31.16 14.22 14.31
CA LEU A 709 -30.38 13.74 15.46
C LEU A 709 -31.05 14.05 16.81
N GLU A 710 -31.74 15.19 16.93
CA GLU A 710 -32.47 15.56 18.15
C GLU A 710 -33.57 14.55 18.54
N PHE A 711 -34.27 13.95 17.57
CA PHE A 711 -35.29 12.94 17.84
C PHE A 711 -34.68 11.55 18.02
N LEU A 712 -33.67 11.20 17.22
CA LEU A 712 -32.92 9.95 17.37
C LEU A 712 -32.27 9.85 18.77
N ALA A 713 -31.79 10.98 19.32
CA ALA A 713 -31.24 11.07 20.67
C ALA A 713 -32.25 10.74 21.78
N THR A 714 -33.56 10.77 21.50
CA THR A 714 -34.63 10.50 22.49
C THR A 714 -35.08 9.04 22.54
N CYS A 715 -34.68 8.22 21.58
CA CYS A 715 -35.04 6.81 21.47
C CYS A 715 -33.86 5.89 21.80
N ASP A 716 -34.18 4.61 22.04
CA ASP A 716 -33.18 3.54 22.18
C ASP A 716 -32.97 2.81 20.86
N ILE A 717 -34.05 2.62 20.10
CA ILE A 717 -34.04 2.02 18.77
C ILE A 717 -34.94 2.77 17.77
N PHE A 718 -34.57 2.68 16.49
CA PHE A 718 -35.32 3.24 15.36
C PHE A 718 -35.22 2.29 14.15
N ILE A 719 -36.09 2.47 13.16
CA ILE A 719 -36.05 1.70 11.90
C ILE A 719 -35.42 2.59 10.84
N GLY A 720 -34.26 2.17 10.33
CA GLY A 720 -33.50 2.88 9.32
C GLY A 720 -33.50 2.16 7.97
N ARG A 721 -33.10 2.91 6.94
CA ARG A 721 -32.80 2.40 5.60
C ARG A 721 -31.66 3.20 5.01
N TRP A 722 -30.69 2.50 4.44
CA TRP A 722 -29.71 3.09 3.53
C TRP A 722 -29.87 2.46 2.14
N ILE A 723 -29.76 3.28 1.09
CA ILE A 723 -29.65 2.83 -0.30
C ILE A 723 -28.37 3.49 -0.82
N ALA A 724 -27.50 2.70 -1.44
CA ALA A 724 -26.28 3.24 -2.01
C ALA A 724 -26.58 4.18 -3.17
N ASP A 725 -25.83 5.28 -3.20
CA ASP A 725 -25.70 6.15 -4.36
C ASP A 725 -24.75 5.54 -5.39
N THR A 726 -23.74 4.77 -4.97
CA THR A 726 -22.71 4.19 -5.87
C THR A 726 -22.41 2.73 -5.56
N GLY A 727 -21.81 2.00 -6.50
CA GLY A 727 -21.32 0.64 -6.26
C GLY A 727 -20.10 0.54 -5.33
N ASP A 728 -19.55 1.65 -4.83
CA ASP A 728 -18.39 1.63 -3.92
C ASP A 728 -18.83 1.31 -2.47
N PRO A 729 -18.19 0.34 -1.78
CA PRO A 729 -18.51 0.01 -0.39
C PRO A 729 -18.45 1.19 0.57
N ASP A 730 -17.61 2.20 0.32
CA ASP A 730 -17.49 3.39 1.16
C ASP A 730 -18.78 4.21 1.20
N ASN A 731 -19.60 4.16 0.14
CA ASN A 731 -20.89 4.84 0.13
C ASN A 731 -21.90 4.22 1.11
N PHE A 732 -21.67 2.98 1.55
CA PHE A 732 -22.36 2.41 2.71
C PHE A 732 -21.63 2.73 4.01
N LEU A 733 -20.31 2.52 4.05
CA LEU A 733 -19.57 2.52 5.31
C LEU A 733 -19.36 3.93 5.88
N GLN A 734 -18.88 4.88 5.07
CA GLN A 734 -18.53 6.24 5.52
C GLN A 734 -19.76 6.98 6.07
N PRO A 735 -20.89 7.08 5.35
CA PRO A 735 -22.02 7.87 5.85
C PRO A 735 -22.63 7.27 7.13
N ASN A 736 -22.64 5.95 7.25
CA ASN A 736 -23.36 5.27 8.33
C ASN A 736 -22.52 4.98 9.58
N PHE A 737 -21.19 4.85 9.45
CA PHE A 737 -20.32 4.39 10.53
C PHE A 737 -19.12 5.29 10.84
N ASP A 738 -18.89 6.36 10.06
CA ASP A 738 -18.01 7.45 10.47
C ASP A 738 -18.70 8.26 11.58
N TYR A 739 -17.98 8.52 12.68
CA TYR A 739 -18.52 9.29 13.81
C TYR A 739 -18.83 10.76 13.45
N ASP A 740 -18.03 11.34 12.55
CA ASP A 740 -18.18 12.74 12.14
C ASP A 740 -19.29 12.93 11.10
N SER A 741 -19.78 11.83 10.51
CA SER A 741 -20.91 11.87 9.59
C SER A 741 -22.22 12.22 10.30
N LEU A 742 -22.93 13.22 9.78
CA LEU A 742 -24.30 13.55 10.20
C LEU A 742 -25.32 12.46 9.86
N MET A 743 -24.96 11.55 8.95
CA MET A 743 -25.78 10.41 8.54
C MET A 743 -25.56 9.17 9.43
N ASN A 744 -24.59 9.19 10.35
CA ASN A 744 -24.40 8.14 11.35
C ASN A 744 -25.47 8.26 12.45
N PHE A 745 -26.67 7.80 12.11
CA PHE A 745 -27.85 7.88 12.98
C PHE A 745 -27.71 7.06 14.26
N THR A 746 -26.82 6.07 14.29
CA THR A 746 -26.56 5.27 15.51
C THR A 746 -25.58 5.93 16.47
N ARG A 747 -24.83 6.95 16.00
CA ARG A 747 -23.70 7.56 16.72
C ARG A 747 -22.65 6.51 17.10
N TYR A 748 -22.46 5.53 16.22
CA TYR A 748 -21.43 4.50 16.38
C TYR A 748 -20.05 5.15 16.38
N ASN A 749 -19.20 4.73 17.32
CA ASN A 749 -17.85 5.26 17.49
C ASN A 749 -16.91 4.13 17.87
N ASN A 750 -16.20 3.61 16.88
CA ASN A 750 -15.11 2.67 17.08
C ASN A 750 -13.87 3.17 16.31
N PRO A 751 -12.83 3.64 17.02
CA PRO A 751 -11.60 4.12 16.39
C PRO A 751 -10.91 3.09 15.48
N GLN A 752 -11.00 1.80 15.79
CA GLN A 752 -10.41 0.75 14.95
C GLN A 752 -11.15 0.63 13.63
N VAL A 753 -12.49 0.71 13.64
CA VAL A 753 -13.28 0.68 12.40
C VAL A 753 -13.01 1.91 11.54
N MET A 754 -12.88 3.10 12.14
CA MET A 754 -12.52 4.32 11.41
C MET A 754 -11.14 4.21 10.75
N GLU A 755 -10.14 3.70 11.46
CA GLU A 755 -8.80 3.47 10.91
C GLU A 755 -8.81 2.45 9.76
N LEU A 756 -9.54 1.33 9.89
CA LEU A 756 -9.68 0.35 8.82
C LEU A 756 -10.38 0.96 7.59
N MET A 757 -11.42 1.76 7.80
CA MET A 757 -12.14 2.45 6.74
C MET A 757 -11.29 3.48 5.99
N ASP A 758 -10.40 4.20 6.69
CA ASP A 758 -9.45 5.11 6.04
C ASP A 758 -8.38 4.37 5.27
N ARG A 759 -7.83 3.28 5.83
CA ARG A 759 -6.87 2.41 5.12
C ARG A 759 -7.47 1.80 3.86
N ALA A 760 -8.76 1.45 3.86
CA ALA A 760 -9.45 0.88 2.70
C ALA A 760 -9.45 1.82 1.48
N LYS A 761 -9.44 3.14 1.69
CA LYS A 761 -9.35 4.15 0.63
C LYS A 761 -7.99 4.13 -0.07
N GLU A 762 -6.94 3.74 0.65
CA GLU A 762 -5.55 3.72 0.18
C GLU A 762 -5.18 2.38 -0.49
N ILE A 763 -5.95 1.31 -0.24
CA ILE A 763 -5.69 0.01 -0.86
C ILE A 763 -6.10 0.02 -2.33
N ILE A 764 -5.10 -0.20 -3.17
CA ILE A 764 -5.27 -0.30 -4.62
C ILE A 764 -5.52 -1.75 -5.04
N ASN A 765 -4.95 -2.74 -4.35
CA ASN A 765 -5.16 -4.15 -4.67
C ASN A 765 -6.64 -4.54 -4.39
N PRO A 766 -7.45 -4.83 -5.42
CA PRO A 766 -8.88 -5.04 -5.26
C PRO A 766 -9.24 -6.28 -4.42
N ASN A 767 -8.39 -7.32 -4.36
CA ASN A 767 -8.63 -8.48 -3.49
C ASN A 767 -8.47 -8.10 -2.01
N LYS A 768 -7.35 -7.45 -1.67
CA LYS A 768 -7.11 -6.95 -0.31
C LYS A 768 -8.13 -5.91 0.11
N LYS A 769 -8.61 -5.09 -0.83
CA LYS A 769 -9.68 -4.13 -0.58
C LYS A 769 -10.97 -4.84 -0.15
N ILE A 770 -11.37 -5.90 -0.84
CA ILE A 770 -12.54 -6.72 -0.45
C ILE A 770 -12.30 -7.43 0.89
N GLU A 771 -11.11 -7.98 1.13
CA GLU A 771 -10.76 -8.62 2.42
C GLU A 771 -10.88 -7.63 3.59
N LEU A 772 -10.35 -6.41 3.42
CA LEU A 772 -10.43 -5.37 4.44
C LEU A 772 -11.87 -4.91 4.67
N TYR A 773 -12.68 -4.78 3.61
CA TYR A 773 -14.11 -4.49 3.77
C TYR A 773 -14.86 -5.61 4.49
N ASN A 774 -14.49 -6.86 4.31
CA ASN A 774 -15.04 -7.97 5.09
C ASN A 774 -14.62 -7.90 6.56
N GLU A 775 -13.38 -7.51 6.86
CA GLU A 775 -12.92 -7.25 8.22
C GLU A 775 -13.71 -6.12 8.89
N ILE A 776 -13.92 -4.99 8.17
CA ILE A 776 -14.72 -3.86 8.64
C ILE A 776 -16.17 -4.31 8.93
N GLN A 777 -16.81 -5.02 7.99
CA GLN A 777 -18.17 -5.51 8.20
C GLN A 777 -18.25 -6.46 9.40
N ASN A 778 -17.26 -7.33 9.59
CA ASN A 778 -17.20 -8.21 10.75
C ASN A 778 -17.09 -7.42 12.06
N ALA A 779 -16.20 -6.43 12.13
CA ALA A 779 -16.03 -5.59 13.31
C ALA A 779 -17.32 -4.80 13.64
N ILE A 780 -17.98 -4.25 12.63
CA ILE A 780 -19.28 -3.58 12.79
C ILE A 780 -20.34 -4.56 13.29
N MET A 781 -20.48 -5.73 12.67
CA MET A 781 -21.48 -6.72 13.08
C MET A 781 -21.22 -7.27 14.49
N GLU A 782 -19.96 -7.41 14.84
CA GLU A 782 -19.51 -7.80 16.17
C GLU A 782 -19.83 -6.72 17.20
N ASP A 783 -19.70 -5.43 16.88
CA ASP A 783 -20.19 -4.35 17.76
C ASP A 783 -21.70 -4.17 17.74
N CYS A 784 -22.37 -4.71 16.72
CA CYS A 784 -23.81 -4.83 16.64
C CYS A 784 -24.56 -3.48 16.74
N PRO A 785 -24.14 -2.40 16.03
CA PRO A 785 -24.86 -1.12 16.05
C PRO A 785 -26.22 -1.22 15.34
N TRP A 786 -26.38 -2.21 14.45
CA TRP A 786 -27.58 -2.48 13.66
C TRP A 786 -28.11 -3.89 13.93
N ILE A 787 -29.41 -4.07 13.76
CA ILE A 787 -30.04 -5.35 13.39
C ILE A 787 -30.35 -5.24 11.89
N PRO A 788 -29.49 -5.75 10.99
CA PRO A 788 -29.83 -5.80 9.57
C PRO A 788 -31.08 -6.66 9.40
N LEU A 789 -32.09 -6.16 8.68
CA LEU A 789 -33.35 -6.86 8.48
C LEU A 789 -33.36 -7.57 7.13
N TYR A 790 -33.22 -6.80 6.05
CA TYR A 790 -33.23 -7.31 4.68
C TYR A 790 -32.59 -6.35 3.69
N HIS A 791 -32.14 -6.89 2.56
CA HIS A 791 -31.81 -6.17 1.35
C HIS A 791 -33.04 -6.17 0.43
N PRO A 792 -33.52 -5.00 -0.03
CA PRO A 792 -34.72 -4.90 -0.83
C PRO A 792 -34.49 -5.40 -2.26
N LYS A 793 -35.52 -5.99 -2.86
CA LYS A 793 -35.63 -6.20 -4.31
C LYS A 793 -36.84 -5.45 -4.82
N ASN A 794 -36.77 -4.97 -6.06
CA ASN A 794 -37.91 -4.37 -6.75
C ASN A 794 -38.32 -5.27 -7.92
N ALA A 795 -39.61 -5.28 -8.24
CA ALA A 795 -40.10 -5.91 -9.46
C ALA A 795 -40.36 -4.84 -10.54
N ILE A 796 -39.80 -5.05 -11.72
CA ILE A 796 -40.28 -4.38 -12.92
C ILE A 796 -41.42 -5.21 -13.50
N VAL A 797 -42.57 -4.58 -13.77
CA VAL A 797 -43.72 -5.25 -14.37
C VAL A 797 -44.06 -4.54 -15.67
N SER A 798 -44.01 -5.27 -16.77
CA SER A 798 -44.29 -4.74 -18.09
C SER A 798 -45.27 -5.61 -18.88
N ARG A 799 -46.00 -5.01 -19.82
CA ARG A 799 -46.84 -5.79 -20.75
C ARG A 799 -45.98 -6.72 -21.60
N LYS A 800 -46.57 -7.81 -22.10
CA LYS A 800 -45.85 -8.78 -22.96
C LYS A 800 -45.23 -8.21 -24.23
N ASN A 801 -45.78 -7.10 -24.73
CA ASN A 801 -45.27 -6.40 -25.89
C ASN A 801 -44.17 -5.37 -25.57
N ILE A 802 -43.80 -5.21 -24.29
CA ILE A 802 -42.66 -4.41 -23.88
C ILE A 802 -41.45 -5.34 -23.67
N ALA A 803 -40.28 -4.95 -24.17
CA ALA A 803 -39.03 -5.43 -23.56
C ALA A 803 -37.92 -4.38 -23.65
N GLY A 804 -36.74 -4.73 -23.14
CA GLY A 804 -35.64 -3.77 -22.93
C GLY A 804 -35.81 -2.94 -21.65
N ALA A 805 -36.95 -3.06 -20.97
CA ALA A 805 -37.18 -2.47 -19.66
C ALA A 805 -36.33 -3.19 -18.60
N ARG A 806 -35.34 -2.48 -18.05
CA ARG A 806 -34.43 -2.95 -17.00
C ARG A 806 -34.23 -1.86 -15.96
N ILE A 807 -33.97 -2.27 -14.73
CA ILE A 807 -33.61 -1.39 -13.63
C ILE A 807 -32.10 -1.55 -13.39
N ASN A 808 -31.35 -0.46 -13.35
CA ASN A 808 -29.96 -0.49 -12.90
C ASN A 808 -29.90 -0.66 -11.35
N PRO A 809 -28.76 -1.04 -10.76
CA PRO A 809 -28.68 -1.30 -9.31
C PRO A 809 -29.05 -0.13 -8.40
N LEU A 810 -29.05 1.10 -8.94
CA LEU A 810 -29.45 2.34 -8.25
C LEU A 810 -30.97 2.59 -8.33
N GLY A 811 -31.73 1.73 -9.01
CA GLY A 811 -33.18 1.82 -9.12
C GLY A 811 -33.68 2.62 -10.33
N PHE A 812 -32.81 3.00 -11.27
CA PHE A 812 -33.20 3.79 -12.45
C PHE A 812 -33.54 2.93 -13.65
N ILE A 813 -34.53 3.38 -14.43
CA ILE A 813 -34.93 2.76 -15.69
C ILE A 813 -34.51 3.68 -16.82
N ASN A 814 -33.71 3.15 -17.75
CA ASN A 814 -33.27 3.85 -18.95
C ASN A 814 -34.33 3.66 -20.06
N TYR A 815 -35.13 4.69 -20.30
CA TYR A 815 -36.27 4.61 -21.23
C TYR A 815 -35.85 4.46 -22.68
N GLU A 816 -34.62 4.85 -23.03
CA GLU A 816 -34.09 4.75 -24.38
C GLU A 816 -33.91 3.31 -24.85
N ASN A 817 -33.79 2.36 -23.91
CA ASN A 817 -33.64 0.93 -24.20
C ASN A 817 -34.98 0.20 -24.31
N ILE A 818 -36.10 0.85 -24.01
CA ILE A 818 -37.42 0.20 -23.99
C ILE A 818 -37.95 0.14 -25.42
N LEU A 819 -38.43 -1.04 -25.84
CA LEU A 819 -39.11 -1.22 -27.10
C LEU A 819 -40.54 -1.70 -26.88
N LYS A 820 -41.48 -1.07 -27.59
CA LYS A 820 -42.89 -1.45 -27.66
C LYS A 820 -43.15 -2.13 -29.00
N GLN A 821 -43.62 -3.37 -28.94
CA GLN A 821 -43.65 -4.28 -30.09
C GLN A 821 -45.04 -4.73 -30.55
#